data_AF-A0AAW0PA37-F1
#
_entry.id   AF-A0AAW0PA37-F1
#
_cell.length_a   1.000
_cell.length_b   1.000
_cell.length_c   1.000
_cell.angle_alpha   90.00
_cell.angle_beta   90.00
_cell.angle_gamma   90.00
#
_symmetry.space_group_name_H-M   'P 1'
#
loop_
_entity.id
_entity.type
_entity.pdbx_description
1 polymer ?
#
loop_
_entity_poly.entity_id
_entity_poly.type
_entity_poly.pdbx_seq_one_letter_code
_entity_poly.pdbx_strand_id
1 'polypeptide(L)'
;MRDAAAGEEGGRHKSKDQSWIPKIFKKRICSTFVEDPVRGDLCQCGGQKDEHESVALGDFFSTAIVNQWDSAQHSSEYPTDAFGELQFAGASKRQSHFLRLSWDTPASMVYTLMTVNWKLPAPNLVVSVVGGEGRTKVKSWVREVIRQGLVKASQSTGAWIMTAGLREGIGRCVGEAVRDHATAASSVTTNKVVALGIAPWGLVHNREQLVNPQGSFPAKYHSKNNSKDSCYLDNNYQAFLLVDDGSVGKPGGETGFRAKLEDYISHQRTGIWGSGSIDIPVLCMLVSGDASMLERMDQSLKNSMPWLVLAGSGGVADFLSDVLENLSSASVVQSSGEGDSEPGPSVDLKERIAERLKKYFPSERDTEKLIDQALNIYNNRGFITIYNGEQEGPNDFDTVLLKALVGASKQRESIDDSPYNEELKLAVTWNRVDIAKSELFNGDIQWKYDDLEESMTDALINDKPNFVRLFTENGFSIWIAESTVLYQLLQRRLQERQGTTVNGPLTTTAPISPTKFPAETSPTGPEMDITLFEVSGVLELLMGDVCEPFYFEAVGLERLASRRRALKRASKILRGDCVYRDRRCLFPWASLFIWAVLQNRHEMATLFWEMAGESVLSALSGCKILRELSKLETETETKLSMKELAQKFENLAHDIFSSCYRSNENRSFTLLIRKSPVWGGTTCLQMAMGADARLFFSHDGVQSLLSQIWWGDMTRDTAVWKLLLTFFCPVLCYTKLISFRNQDEHQQEEDKKPQDDCPLRDNESLYGATVFSFSDIKHIDADFQDPITPYHKGTPHYYRPPKRPFIVSRWRQFWFAPVTAFLGNVLMYFLFLLLFAYVLLVDFKPPPPNGPAVTEYVLYFWVFTIVCEEIRETFFQGAISLRQRLRVYIQDVWNKCDLTAITLFIIGLIFRMFEKTYAFGREVLCIDYMVFTLRLIHIFAIHKQLGPKIIIVGKMMKDVFFFLFFLGVWLMAYGVANQALIYGYDPSLDRIFRRVFYRPYLHIFGQIPIEEMDVFSKRWDVRAAQITNWLVVILLVIYLLVTNILLINLLIAMFSYTFNEVQANSDIYWKFQRYNLIVEYHSKPSLAPPFIILSHINLFIRRKIRKVPSVKVYHFVLELRGKAANRLMTWETIQKEDFLTTQNKIQKGSDSERLKRMSAKVDNVVKHLSETRDFDVRLRALENEMEYCSNALSWIVDTLAQSSTFKPARPPPAPRDSFLSAGATGATG
;
A
#
# COMPACT_ATOMS: atom_id res chain seq x y z
N MET A 1 -31.30 3.14 -28.21
CA MET A 1 -32.44 2.21 -27.98
C MET A 1 -32.02 0.77 -27.64
N ARG A 2 -30.73 0.42 -27.54
CA ARG A 2 -30.26 -0.90 -27.04
C ARG A 2 -29.79 -0.91 -25.58
N ASP A 3 -29.63 0.26 -24.95
CA ASP A 3 -29.17 0.36 -23.55
C ASP A 3 -30.31 0.27 -22.50
N ALA A 4 -31.57 0.15 -22.93
CA ALA A 4 -32.72 0.05 -22.02
C ALA A 4 -33.04 -1.40 -21.58
N ALA A 5 -32.53 -2.42 -22.28
CA ALA A 5 -32.87 -3.82 -22.00
C ALA A 5 -31.94 -4.52 -20.99
N ALA A 6 -30.74 -3.96 -20.73
CA ALA A 6 -29.79 -4.55 -19.76
C ALA A 6 -30.16 -4.26 -18.29
N GLY A 7 -31.13 -3.37 -18.03
CA GLY A 7 -31.58 -3.05 -16.67
C GLY A 7 -32.53 -4.07 -16.04
N GLU A 8 -33.23 -4.89 -16.85
CA GLU A 8 -34.27 -5.80 -16.36
C GLU A 8 -33.71 -7.16 -15.89
N GLU A 9 -32.60 -7.65 -16.45
CA GLU A 9 -32.01 -8.93 -16.04
C GLU A 9 -31.31 -8.87 -14.67
N GLY A 10 -30.71 -7.73 -14.30
CA GLY A 10 -30.09 -7.53 -12.98
C GLY A 10 -31.10 -7.47 -11.82
N GLY A 11 -32.33 -7.00 -12.07
CA GLY A 11 -33.38 -6.93 -11.05
C GLY A 11 -33.93 -8.30 -10.64
N ARG A 12 -33.90 -9.28 -11.54
CA ARG A 12 -34.41 -10.65 -11.29
C ARG A 12 -33.48 -11.51 -10.42
N HIS A 13 -32.18 -11.22 -10.40
CA HIS A 13 -31.21 -11.92 -9.54
C HIS A 13 -31.23 -11.39 -8.10
N LYS A 14 -31.33 -10.07 -7.90
CA LYS A 14 -31.46 -9.46 -6.55
C LYS A 14 -32.74 -9.88 -5.81
N SER A 15 -33.85 -10.11 -6.52
CA SER A 15 -35.13 -10.48 -5.90
C SER A 15 -35.13 -11.87 -5.25
N LYS A 16 -34.30 -12.82 -5.72
CA LYS A 16 -34.19 -14.15 -5.11
C LYS A 16 -33.42 -14.13 -3.78
N ASP A 17 -32.42 -13.26 -3.65
CA ASP A 17 -31.53 -13.20 -2.49
C ASP A 17 -32.15 -12.53 -1.24
N GLN A 18 -33.26 -11.79 -1.38
CA GLN A 18 -33.89 -11.04 -0.27
C GLN A 18 -35.27 -11.57 0.17
N SER A 19 -35.68 -12.74 -0.34
CA SER A 19 -36.95 -13.41 0.00
C SER A 19 -37.08 -13.84 1.48
N TRP A 20 -36.00 -13.73 2.25
CA TRP A 20 -35.97 -14.01 3.68
C TRP A 20 -36.41 -12.82 4.55
N ILE A 21 -36.33 -11.58 4.06
CA ILE A 21 -36.68 -10.36 4.80
C ILE A 21 -38.11 -10.42 5.39
N PRO A 22 -39.17 -10.71 4.62
CA PRO A 22 -40.53 -10.80 5.17
C PRO A 22 -40.74 -12.01 6.10
N LYS A 23 -39.81 -12.96 6.15
CA LYS A 23 -39.86 -14.10 7.10
C LYS A 23 -39.29 -13.73 8.48
N ILE A 24 -38.38 -12.75 8.52
CA ILE A 24 -37.66 -12.34 9.74
C ILE A 24 -38.25 -11.05 10.31
N PHE A 25 -38.54 -10.06 9.46
CA PHE A 25 -39.06 -8.77 9.87
C PHE A 25 -40.58 -8.73 9.81
N LYS A 26 -41.17 -8.10 10.83
CA LYS A 26 -42.61 -7.96 11.01
C LYS A 26 -43.00 -6.48 11.05
N LYS A 27 -44.26 -6.19 10.73
CA LYS A 27 -44.97 -4.91 10.90
C LYS A 27 -46.09 -5.06 11.93
N ARG A 28 -46.65 -3.95 12.41
CA ARG A 28 -47.83 -3.96 13.30
C ARG A 28 -49.02 -3.30 12.63
N ILE A 29 -50.21 -3.81 12.93
CA ILE A 29 -51.48 -3.25 12.45
C ILE A 29 -52.43 -3.20 13.65
N CYS A 30 -53.16 -2.10 13.81
CA CYS A 30 -54.18 -1.95 14.85
C CYS A 30 -55.30 -3.00 14.65
N SER A 31 -55.52 -3.84 15.65
CA SER A 31 -56.48 -4.96 15.61
C SER A 31 -57.71 -4.73 16.46
N THR A 32 -57.76 -3.65 17.25
CA THR A 32 -58.93 -3.33 18.10
C THR A 32 -59.27 -1.85 17.94
N PHE A 33 -60.53 -1.55 17.61
CA PHE A 33 -61.02 -0.19 17.50
C PHE A 33 -61.34 0.39 18.90
N VAL A 34 -60.65 1.45 19.29
CA VAL A 34 -60.90 2.21 20.53
C VAL A 34 -61.26 3.63 20.11
N GLU A 35 -62.45 4.13 20.46
CA GLU A 35 -62.94 5.44 19.99
C GLU A 35 -62.13 6.61 20.60
N ASP A 36 -61.74 7.58 19.76
CA ASP A 36 -61.05 8.80 20.22
C ASP A 36 -62.07 9.79 20.85
N PRO A 37 -61.90 10.18 22.12
CA PRO A 37 -62.84 11.08 22.81
C PRO A 37 -62.93 12.49 22.18
N VAL A 38 -61.96 12.89 21.35
CA VAL A 38 -61.92 14.22 20.70
C VAL A 38 -62.54 14.19 19.30
N ARG A 39 -62.48 13.05 18.60
CA ARG A 39 -62.96 12.88 17.23
C ARG A 39 -63.61 11.50 17.09
N GLY A 40 -64.92 11.41 17.34
CA GLY A 40 -65.67 10.13 17.42
C GLY A 40 -65.65 9.24 16.17
N ASP A 41 -65.19 9.74 15.02
CA ASP A 41 -65.06 8.95 13.79
C ASP A 41 -63.70 8.24 13.64
N LEU A 42 -62.75 8.52 14.55
CA LEU A 42 -61.39 7.98 14.50
C LEU A 42 -61.12 7.04 15.67
N CYS A 43 -60.34 6.00 15.40
CA CYS A 43 -59.74 5.21 16.47
C CYS A 43 -58.67 6.05 17.19
N GLN A 44 -58.39 5.77 18.46
CA GLN A 44 -57.27 6.35 19.20
C GLN A 44 -55.91 6.04 18.57
N CYS A 45 -55.81 5.00 17.73
CA CYS A 45 -54.63 4.75 16.89
C CYS A 45 -54.46 5.78 15.76
N GLY A 46 -55.50 6.56 15.43
CA GLY A 46 -55.55 7.57 14.36
C GLY A 46 -56.07 7.06 13.01
N GLY A 47 -56.34 5.76 12.88
CA GLY A 47 -56.94 5.16 11.69
C GLY A 47 -58.46 5.35 11.64
N GLN A 48 -59.03 5.40 10.43
CA GLN A 48 -60.47 5.46 10.25
C GLN A 48 -61.13 4.11 10.57
N LYS A 49 -62.42 4.12 10.92
CA LYS A 49 -63.18 2.90 11.23
C LYS A 49 -63.17 1.89 10.07
N ASP A 50 -63.18 2.39 8.82
CA ASP A 50 -63.18 1.57 7.60
C ASP A 50 -61.82 0.92 7.28
N GLU A 51 -60.72 1.40 7.89
CA GLU A 51 -59.37 0.88 7.67
C GLU A 51 -59.03 -0.34 8.57
N HIS A 52 -59.90 -0.67 9.52
CA HIS A 52 -59.70 -1.80 10.45
C HIS A 52 -60.27 -3.09 9.83
N GLU A 53 -59.58 -4.23 10.01
CA GLU A 53 -60.08 -5.54 9.54
C GLU A 53 -61.42 -5.90 10.20
N SER A 54 -62.29 -6.65 9.51
CA SER A 54 -63.62 -7.04 10.04
C SER A 54 -63.58 -7.79 11.38
N VAL A 55 -62.45 -8.42 11.70
CA VAL A 55 -62.17 -9.07 12.99
C VAL A 55 -62.00 -8.05 14.12
N ALA A 56 -61.49 -6.85 13.83
CA ALA A 56 -61.28 -5.75 14.78
C ALA A 56 -62.57 -5.02 15.18
N LEU A 57 -63.64 -5.21 14.39
CA LEU A 57 -64.98 -4.66 14.59
C LEU A 57 -65.93 -5.66 15.26
N GLY A 58 -65.49 -6.90 15.52
CA GLY A 58 -66.31 -7.95 16.12
C GLY A 58 -66.48 -7.77 17.62
N ASP A 59 -67.73 -7.70 18.10
CA ASP A 59 -68.13 -7.57 19.51
C ASP A 59 -67.77 -8.77 20.43
N PHE A 60 -66.96 -9.71 19.96
CA PHE A 60 -66.63 -10.92 20.72
C PHE A 60 -65.44 -10.67 21.65
N PHE A 61 -65.78 -10.26 22.88
CA PHE A 61 -64.91 -10.12 24.06
C PHE A 61 -63.81 -9.03 23.96
N SER A 62 -64.15 -7.79 24.35
CA SER A 62 -63.35 -6.84 25.19
C SER A 62 -63.66 -5.35 24.96
N THR A 63 -64.63 -4.99 24.10
CA THR A 63 -64.95 -3.59 23.75
C THR A 63 -65.54 -2.75 24.90
N ALA A 64 -65.85 -3.33 26.07
CA ALA A 64 -66.58 -2.64 27.14
C ALA A 64 -65.73 -2.06 28.30
N ILE A 65 -64.39 -2.21 28.32
CA ILE A 65 -63.57 -1.80 29.50
C ILE A 65 -62.33 -0.95 29.16
N VAL A 66 -61.92 -0.84 27.89
CA VAL A 66 -60.67 -0.13 27.55
C VAL A 66 -60.91 1.31 27.08
N ASN A 67 -60.57 2.28 27.92
CA ASN A 67 -60.67 3.71 27.60
C ASN A 67 -59.40 4.28 26.92
N GLN A 68 -58.28 3.55 26.94
CA GLN A 68 -56.99 4.01 26.44
C GLN A 68 -56.33 2.96 25.54
N TRP A 69 -55.99 3.37 24.31
CA TRP A 69 -55.29 2.55 23.34
C TRP A 69 -53.80 2.43 23.68
N ASP A 70 -53.29 1.21 23.61
CA ASP A 70 -51.89 0.84 23.82
C ASP A 70 -51.46 -0.11 22.70
N SER A 71 -50.38 0.25 22.00
CA SER A 71 -49.83 -0.53 20.88
C SER A 71 -49.52 -1.97 21.27
N ALA A 72 -49.03 -2.23 22.49
CA ALA A 72 -48.64 -3.59 22.88
C ALA A 72 -49.83 -4.57 22.92
N GLN A 73 -51.01 -4.10 23.35
CA GLN A 73 -52.22 -4.92 23.56
C GLN A 73 -53.21 -4.86 22.40
N HIS A 74 -53.24 -3.73 21.68
CA HIS A 74 -54.27 -3.39 20.70
C HIS A 74 -53.78 -3.45 19.24
N SER A 75 -52.55 -3.93 19.01
CA SER A 75 -52.00 -4.19 17.68
C SER A 75 -51.52 -5.63 17.54
N SER A 76 -51.56 -6.13 16.30
CA SER A 76 -51.12 -7.49 15.93
C SER A 76 -49.96 -7.43 14.94
N GLU A 77 -49.07 -8.41 15.01
CA GLU A 77 -47.88 -8.49 14.16
C GLU A 77 -48.13 -9.29 12.88
N TYR A 78 -47.72 -8.73 11.74
CA TYR A 78 -47.80 -9.34 10.42
C TYR A 78 -46.44 -9.33 9.71
N PRO A 79 -46.18 -10.17 8.69
CA PRO A 79 -44.98 -10.08 7.86
C PRO A 79 -44.81 -8.70 7.21
N THR A 80 -43.58 -8.18 7.18
CA THR A 80 -43.28 -6.90 6.55
C THR A 80 -43.61 -6.91 5.05
N ASP A 81 -44.27 -5.85 4.58
CA ASP A 81 -44.70 -5.63 3.19
C ASP A 81 -44.00 -4.46 2.49
N ALA A 82 -43.09 -3.76 3.17
CA ALA A 82 -42.40 -2.59 2.64
C ALA A 82 -40.90 -2.68 2.92
N PHE A 83 -40.13 -3.07 1.90
CA PHE A 83 -38.68 -3.18 1.95
C PHE A 83 -38.05 -3.04 0.56
N GLY A 84 -36.82 -2.54 0.50
CA GLY A 84 -36.00 -2.55 -0.72
C GLY A 84 -35.16 -1.29 -0.92
N GLU A 85 -35.03 -0.86 -2.17
CA GLU A 85 -34.30 0.34 -2.59
C GLU A 85 -35.29 1.45 -2.95
N LEU A 86 -35.09 2.65 -2.43
CA LEU A 86 -35.89 3.86 -2.61
C LEU A 86 -35.20 4.79 -3.61
N GLN A 87 -35.96 5.29 -4.59
CA GLN A 87 -35.52 6.33 -5.52
C GLN A 87 -36.51 7.51 -5.49
N PHE A 88 -35.99 8.70 -5.18
CA PHE A 88 -36.79 9.93 -5.15
C PHE A 88 -37.01 10.47 -6.56
N ALA A 89 -38.27 10.70 -6.94
CA ALA A 89 -38.62 11.26 -8.25
C ALA A 89 -38.17 12.73 -8.37
N GLY A 90 -37.39 13.05 -9.40
CA GLY A 90 -36.91 14.43 -9.67
C GLY A 90 -35.66 14.86 -8.88
N ALA A 91 -35.12 14.01 -8.00
CA ALA A 91 -33.85 14.23 -7.32
C ALA A 91 -32.74 13.30 -7.86
N SER A 92 -31.51 13.43 -7.34
CA SER A 92 -30.32 12.69 -7.78
C SER A 92 -30.57 11.18 -7.95
N LYS A 93 -29.82 10.49 -8.84
CA LYS A 93 -29.90 9.03 -9.07
C LYS A 93 -29.46 8.17 -7.86
N ARG A 94 -29.26 8.76 -6.68
CA ARG A 94 -28.85 8.04 -5.46
C ARG A 94 -30.00 7.16 -4.98
N GLN A 95 -29.70 5.89 -4.77
CA GLN A 95 -30.62 4.92 -4.17
C GLN A 95 -30.41 4.90 -2.65
N SER A 96 -31.49 4.88 -1.89
CA SER A 96 -31.47 4.73 -0.42
C SER A 96 -32.11 3.40 -0.04
N HIS A 97 -31.60 2.69 0.96
CA HIS A 97 -32.28 1.48 1.45
C HIS A 97 -33.45 1.85 2.35
N PHE A 98 -34.53 1.07 2.35
CA PHE A 98 -35.61 1.24 3.33
C PHE A 98 -36.16 -0.09 3.81
N LEU A 99 -36.58 -0.13 5.08
CA LEU A 99 -37.23 -1.29 5.70
C LEU A 99 -38.30 -0.83 6.68
N ARG A 100 -39.50 -1.36 6.55
CA ARG A 100 -40.57 -1.24 7.57
C ARG A 100 -40.43 -2.35 8.61
N LEU A 101 -40.39 -1.98 9.89
CA LEU A 101 -40.18 -2.89 11.00
C LEU A 101 -41.04 -2.52 12.20
N SER A 102 -41.41 -3.49 13.02
CA SER A 102 -42.13 -3.27 14.27
C SER A 102 -41.20 -2.69 15.34
N TRP A 103 -41.72 -1.83 16.21
CA TRP A 103 -40.98 -1.25 17.34
C TRP A 103 -40.36 -2.28 18.31
N ASP A 104 -40.86 -3.52 18.33
CA ASP A 104 -40.33 -4.60 19.19
C ASP A 104 -39.32 -5.53 18.48
N THR A 105 -38.94 -5.22 17.24
CA THR A 105 -37.93 -5.99 16.51
C THR A 105 -36.57 -5.91 17.25
N PRO A 106 -35.86 -7.03 17.47
CA PRO A 106 -34.57 -7.00 18.14
C PRO A 106 -33.50 -6.29 17.30
N ALA A 107 -32.73 -5.41 17.94
CA ALA A 107 -31.71 -4.57 17.31
C ALA A 107 -30.59 -5.37 16.62
N SER A 108 -30.26 -6.58 17.10
CA SER A 108 -29.21 -7.45 16.54
C SER A 108 -29.45 -7.84 15.08
N MET A 109 -30.71 -8.14 14.74
CA MET A 109 -31.09 -8.50 13.37
C MET A 109 -30.97 -7.30 12.43
N VAL A 110 -31.32 -6.10 12.91
CA VAL A 110 -31.24 -4.86 12.14
C VAL A 110 -29.78 -4.45 11.92
N TYR A 111 -28.92 -4.58 12.93
CA TYR A 111 -27.48 -4.31 12.80
C TYR A 111 -26.81 -5.25 11.79
N THR A 112 -27.16 -6.54 11.83
CA THR A 112 -26.67 -7.54 10.86
C THR A 112 -27.13 -7.22 9.44
N LEU A 113 -28.39 -6.82 9.26
CA LEU A 113 -28.91 -6.37 7.96
C LEU A 113 -28.13 -5.16 7.42
N MET A 114 -27.89 -4.15 8.25
CA MET A 114 -27.18 -2.93 7.85
C MET A 114 -25.74 -3.21 7.40
N THR A 115 -25.01 -4.05 8.15
CA THR A 115 -23.58 -4.32 7.92
C THR A 115 -23.36 -5.37 6.83
N VAL A 116 -24.10 -6.50 6.85
CA VAL A 116 -23.89 -7.62 5.92
C VAL A 116 -24.66 -7.43 4.62
N ASN A 117 -25.96 -7.11 4.69
CA ASN A 117 -26.82 -7.07 3.50
C ASN A 117 -26.77 -5.72 2.78
N TRP A 118 -26.86 -4.61 3.50
CA TRP A 118 -26.74 -3.27 2.92
C TRP A 118 -25.28 -2.85 2.72
N LYS A 119 -24.32 -3.65 3.21
CA LYS A 119 -22.87 -3.41 3.08
C LYS A 119 -22.46 -2.03 3.58
N LEU A 120 -23.13 -1.52 4.62
CA LEU A 120 -22.70 -0.30 5.29
C LEU A 120 -21.43 -0.60 6.10
N PRO A 121 -20.40 0.25 6.01
CA PRO A 121 -19.20 0.08 6.81
C PRO A 121 -19.55 0.20 8.30
N ALA A 122 -18.98 -0.69 9.13
CA ALA A 122 -19.17 -0.62 10.57
C ALA A 122 -18.69 0.75 11.11
N PRO A 123 -19.48 1.44 11.95
CA PRO A 123 -19.13 2.76 12.45
C PRO A 123 -18.03 2.67 13.50
N ASN A 124 -17.12 3.64 13.51
CA ASN A 124 -16.18 3.85 14.63
C ASN A 124 -16.80 4.72 15.74
N LEU A 125 -17.88 5.42 15.43
CA LEU A 125 -18.65 6.30 16.32
C LEU A 125 -20.07 6.39 15.77
N VAL A 126 -21.06 6.48 16.66
CA VAL A 126 -22.42 6.84 16.28
C VAL A 126 -22.80 8.14 16.96
N VAL A 127 -23.25 9.13 16.19
CA VAL A 127 -23.82 10.37 16.72
C VAL A 127 -25.33 10.35 16.49
N SER A 128 -26.06 10.26 17.57
CA SER A 128 -27.51 10.27 17.57
C SER A 128 -28.01 11.69 17.84
N VAL A 129 -28.47 12.39 16.80
CA VAL A 129 -29.01 13.75 16.94
C VAL A 129 -30.48 13.65 17.33
N VAL A 130 -30.82 14.17 18.49
CA VAL A 130 -32.17 14.12 19.05
C VAL A 130 -32.62 15.53 19.42
N GLY A 131 -33.91 15.78 19.28
CA GLY A 131 -34.50 17.08 19.62
C GLY A 131 -34.79 17.96 18.39
N GLY A 132 -35.58 19.00 18.63
CA GLY A 132 -36.09 19.85 17.54
C GLY A 132 -37.03 19.11 16.59
N GLU A 133 -37.65 18.03 17.08
CA GLU A 133 -38.65 17.24 16.36
C GLU A 133 -39.95 18.04 16.35
N GLY A 134 -40.24 18.65 15.20
CA GLY A 134 -41.38 19.54 15.04
C GLY A 134 -41.08 20.72 14.13
N ARG A 135 -42.01 21.66 14.07
CA ARG A 135 -41.98 22.80 13.13
C ARG A 135 -41.17 24.00 13.64
N THR A 136 -40.47 23.87 14.77
CA THR A 136 -39.65 24.95 15.34
C THR A 136 -38.44 25.22 14.45
N LYS A 137 -38.25 26.47 14.03
CA LYS A 137 -37.09 26.85 13.21
C LYS A 137 -35.81 26.73 14.04
N VAL A 138 -34.91 25.85 13.61
CA VAL A 138 -33.56 25.71 14.18
C VAL A 138 -32.79 27.03 14.02
N LYS A 139 -32.09 27.46 15.07
CA LYS A 139 -31.27 28.68 15.03
C LYS A 139 -30.16 28.56 13.98
N SER A 140 -29.76 29.69 13.38
CA SER A 140 -28.79 29.72 12.27
C SER A 140 -27.41 29.20 12.65
N TRP A 141 -26.92 29.52 13.86
CA TRP A 141 -25.62 29.06 14.34
C TRP A 141 -25.61 27.55 14.60
N VAL A 142 -26.70 26.97 15.13
CA VAL A 142 -26.85 25.52 15.32
C VAL A 142 -26.79 24.79 13.97
N ARG A 143 -27.44 25.35 12.95
CA ARG A 143 -27.35 24.82 11.58
C ARG A 143 -25.91 24.86 11.07
N GLU A 144 -25.13 25.87 11.43
CA GLU A 144 -23.71 25.95 11.07
C GLU A 144 -22.86 24.90 11.79
N VAL A 145 -23.10 24.66 13.08
CA VAL A 145 -22.42 23.60 13.86
C VAL A 145 -22.72 22.22 13.26
N ILE A 146 -23.97 21.95 12.88
CA ILE A 146 -24.34 20.70 12.18
C ILE A 146 -23.66 20.63 10.81
N ARG A 147 -23.66 21.73 10.05
CA ARG A 147 -23.13 21.77 8.69
C ARG A 147 -21.62 21.64 8.65
N GLN A 148 -20.88 22.47 9.39
CA GLN A 148 -19.42 22.51 9.34
C GLN A 148 -18.75 21.61 10.39
N GLY A 149 -19.30 21.52 11.60
CA GLY A 149 -18.75 20.72 12.69
C GLY A 149 -19.11 19.24 12.53
N LEU A 150 -20.38 18.89 12.75
CA LEU A 150 -20.83 17.49 12.83
C LEU A 150 -20.52 16.65 11.59
N VAL A 151 -20.79 17.16 10.39
CA VAL A 151 -20.54 16.39 9.15
C VAL A 151 -19.04 16.20 8.90
N LYS A 152 -18.21 17.20 9.21
CA LYS A 152 -16.74 17.09 9.12
C LYS A 152 -16.19 16.11 10.14
N ALA A 153 -16.66 16.18 11.39
CA ALA A 153 -16.34 15.22 12.45
C ALA A 153 -16.67 13.79 12.00
N SER A 154 -17.88 13.60 11.45
CA SER A 154 -18.38 12.29 11.01
C SER A 154 -17.60 11.73 9.82
N GLN A 155 -17.16 12.58 8.90
CA GLN A 155 -16.33 12.15 7.78
C GLN A 155 -14.94 11.67 8.23
N SER A 156 -14.31 12.43 9.14
CA SER A 156 -12.95 12.11 9.63
C SER A 156 -12.92 10.82 10.44
N THR A 157 -13.92 10.60 11.28
CA THR A 157 -14.04 9.42 12.15
C THR A 157 -14.65 8.21 11.46
N GLY A 158 -15.44 8.41 10.39
CA GLY A 158 -16.27 7.36 9.81
C GLY A 158 -17.51 7.06 10.65
N ALA A 159 -18.12 8.11 11.23
CA ALA A 159 -19.27 7.98 12.11
C ALA A 159 -20.59 7.80 11.36
N TRP A 160 -21.54 7.11 12.00
CA TRP A 160 -22.94 7.12 11.57
C TRP A 160 -23.69 8.27 12.23
N ILE A 161 -24.47 9.01 11.44
CA ILE A 161 -25.37 10.03 11.95
C ILE A 161 -26.78 9.46 11.96
N MET A 162 -27.37 9.30 13.14
CA MET A 162 -28.75 8.83 13.32
C MET A 162 -29.66 10.01 13.59
N THR A 163 -30.76 10.12 12.84
CA THR A 163 -31.79 11.15 13.01
C THR A 163 -33.18 10.59 12.65
N ALA A 164 -34.24 11.40 12.78
CA ALA A 164 -35.57 11.03 12.31
C ALA A 164 -35.67 10.78 10.79
N GLY A 165 -34.75 11.31 9.96
CA GLY A 165 -34.77 11.14 8.50
C GLY A 165 -35.92 11.84 7.76
N LEU A 166 -36.75 12.60 8.46
CA LEU A 166 -37.84 13.38 7.89
C LEU A 166 -37.33 14.73 7.37
N ARG A 167 -38.00 15.27 6.35
CA ARG A 167 -37.69 16.58 5.75
C ARG A 167 -38.21 17.77 6.57
N GLU A 168 -38.18 17.65 7.90
CA GLU A 168 -38.62 18.66 8.87
C GLU A 168 -37.58 18.85 9.98
N GLY A 169 -37.68 19.98 10.68
CA GLY A 169 -36.83 20.31 11.84
C GLY A 169 -35.34 20.08 11.60
N ILE A 170 -34.72 19.31 12.50
CA ILE A 170 -33.31 18.99 12.46
C ILE A 170 -32.94 17.95 11.39
N GLY A 171 -33.85 17.02 11.08
CA GLY A 171 -33.64 15.98 10.08
C GLY A 171 -33.33 16.56 8.70
N ARG A 172 -34.05 17.64 8.34
CA ARG A 172 -33.78 18.45 7.15
C ARG A 172 -32.42 19.15 7.18
N CYS A 173 -32.05 19.73 8.33
CA CYS A 173 -30.77 20.45 8.47
C CYS A 173 -29.57 19.49 8.30
N VAL A 174 -29.65 18.30 8.88
CA VAL A 174 -28.65 17.24 8.70
C VAL A 174 -28.64 16.74 7.25
N GLY A 175 -29.81 16.56 6.63
CA GLY A 175 -29.91 16.17 5.22
C GLY A 175 -29.27 17.18 4.27
N GLU A 176 -29.58 18.47 4.43
CA GLU A 176 -28.96 19.56 3.68
C GLU A 176 -27.44 19.64 3.91
N ALA A 177 -26.98 19.48 5.15
CA ALA A 177 -25.56 19.45 5.48
C ALA A 177 -24.81 18.29 4.80
N VAL A 178 -25.35 17.07 4.86
CA VAL A 178 -24.77 15.88 4.21
C VAL A 178 -24.75 16.04 2.69
N ARG A 179 -25.78 16.66 2.10
CA ARG A 179 -25.83 16.98 0.67
C ARG A 179 -24.75 17.98 0.28
N ASP A 180 -24.67 19.09 0.99
CA ASP A 180 -23.73 20.19 0.68
C ASP A 180 -22.28 19.67 0.77
N HIS A 181 -21.98 18.84 1.77
CA HIS A 181 -20.70 18.13 1.86
C HIS A 181 -20.49 17.10 0.76
N ALA A 182 -21.50 16.31 0.39
CA ALA A 182 -21.38 15.37 -0.73
C ALA A 182 -21.15 16.08 -2.07
N THR A 183 -21.62 17.32 -2.24
CA THR A 183 -21.34 18.15 -3.41
C THR A 183 -19.99 18.85 -3.36
N ALA A 184 -19.50 19.20 -2.17
CA ALA A 184 -18.21 19.86 -1.97
C ALA A 184 -17.03 18.86 -1.91
N ALA A 185 -17.26 17.65 -1.42
CA ALA A 185 -16.27 16.60 -1.33
C ALA A 185 -15.94 16.07 -2.73
N SER A 186 -14.66 16.08 -3.08
CA SER A 186 -14.18 15.38 -4.28
C SER A 186 -14.45 13.88 -4.16
N SER A 187 -14.71 13.22 -5.29
CA SER A 187 -14.95 11.76 -5.40
C SER A 187 -13.79 10.87 -4.93
N VAL A 188 -12.73 11.47 -4.38
CA VAL A 188 -11.45 10.86 -3.98
C VAL A 188 -11.44 10.49 -2.48
N THR A 189 -12.35 11.05 -1.65
CA THR A 189 -12.41 10.68 -0.23
C THR A 189 -13.11 9.34 0.00
N THR A 190 -12.41 8.39 0.63
CA THR A 190 -12.88 7.01 0.86
C THR A 190 -14.01 6.92 1.91
N ASN A 191 -14.09 7.88 2.83
CA ASN A 191 -15.01 7.83 3.95
C ASN A 191 -16.27 8.64 3.63
N LYS A 192 -17.28 7.97 3.08
CA LYS A 192 -18.58 8.57 2.80
C LYS A 192 -19.40 8.68 4.09
N VAL A 193 -19.89 9.86 4.41
CA VAL A 193 -20.76 10.08 5.58
C VAL A 193 -22.05 9.26 5.44
N VAL A 194 -22.32 8.41 6.43
CA VAL A 194 -23.51 7.55 6.49
C VAL A 194 -24.54 8.22 7.39
N ALA A 195 -25.63 8.71 6.78
CA ALA A 195 -26.79 9.23 7.50
C ALA A 195 -27.93 8.20 7.46
N LEU A 196 -28.40 7.79 8.64
CA LEU A 196 -29.47 6.84 8.88
C LEU A 196 -30.72 7.56 9.39
N GLY A 197 -31.85 7.37 8.71
CA GLY A 197 -33.13 7.92 9.14
C GLY A 197 -33.98 6.86 9.86
N ILE A 198 -34.37 7.12 11.11
CA ILE A 198 -35.31 6.29 11.86
C ILE A 198 -36.60 7.08 12.00
N ALA A 199 -37.59 6.76 11.17
CA ALA A 199 -38.85 7.51 11.10
C ALA A 199 -40.02 6.65 11.56
N PRO A 200 -41.04 7.23 12.24
CA PRO A 200 -42.29 6.53 12.50
C PRO A 200 -43.10 6.36 11.21
N TRP A 201 -43.49 5.13 10.91
CA TRP A 201 -44.31 4.76 9.73
C TRP A 201 -45.67 5.46 9.71
N GLY A 202 -46.23 5.72 10.90
CA GLY A 202 -47.48 6.46 11.10
C GLY A 202 -47.46 7.88 10.51
N LEU A 203 -46.29 8.52 10.48
CA LEU A 203 -46.13 9.94 10.11
C LEU A 203 -45.69 10.15 8.65
N VAL A 204 -45.18 9.11 7.98
CA VAL A 204 -44.65 9.21 6.61
C VAL A 204 -45.78 9.42 5.60
N HIS A 205 -45.77 10.57 4.92
CA HIS A 205 -46.72 10.88 3.86
C HIS A 205 -46.42 10.08 2.58
N ASN A 206 -47.43 9.74 1.77
CA ASN A 206 -47.32 8.91 0.56
C ASN A 206 -46.74 7.50 0.81
N ARG A 207 -46.87 6.96 2.02
CA ARG A 207 -46.37 5.63 2.41
C ARG A 207 -46.89 4.48 1.54
N GLU A 208 -48.05 4.63 0.93
CA GLU A 208 -48.62 3.66 -0.03
C GLU A 208 -47.70 3.37 -1.22
N GLN A 209 -46.86 4.33 -1.64
CA GLN A 209 -45.89 4.16 -2.73
C GLN A 209 -44.74 3.19 -2.37
N LEU A 210 -44.58 2.87 -1.08
CA LEU A 210 -43.52 2.02 -0.55
C LEU A 210 -43.98 0.58 -0.27
N VAL A 211 -45.30 0.33 -0.29
CA VAL A 211 -45.89 -0.96 0.05
C VAL A 211 -45.82 -1.88 -1.18
N ASN A 212 -45.05 -2.96 -1.06
CA ASN A 212 -44.98 -4.04 -2.04
C ASN A 212 -44.52 -5.34 -1.37
N PRO A 213 -45.38 -6.37 -1.25
CA PRO A 213 -45.06 -7.60 -0.52
C PRO A 213 -43.91 -8.42 -1.14
N GLN A 214 -43.57 -8.19 -2.41
CA GLN A 214 -42.43 -8.84 -3.08
C GLN A 214 -41.11 -8.04 -2.94
N GLY A 215 -41.14 -6.88 -2.28
CA GLY A 215 -40.04 -5.93 -2.21
C GLY A 215 -39.93 -5.05 -3.46
N SER A 216 -39.36 -3.86 -3.30
CA SER A 216 -39.26 -2.84 -4.36
C SER A 216 -37.80 -2.47 -4.66
N PHE A 217 -37.35 -2.71 -5.90
CA PHE A 217 -35.97 -2.49 -6.33
C PHE A 217 -35.90 -1.82 -7.71
N PRO A 218 -36.16 -0.49 -7.86
CA PRO A 218 -36.40 0.50 -6.82
C PRO A 218 -37.86 0.99 -6.70
N ALA A 219 -38.31 1.35 -5.50
CA ALA A 219 -39.55 2.09 -5.22
C ALA A 219 -39.41 3.56 -5.63
N LYS A 220 -40.34 4.08 -6.43
CA LYS A 220 -40.36 5.51 -6.81
C LYS A 220 -41.20 6.31 -5.82
N TYR A 221 -40.56 7.19 -5.06
CA TYR A 221 -41.23 8.03 -4.06
C TYR A 221 -41.27 9.49 -4.50
N HIS A 222 -42.46 10.09 -4.46
CA HIS A 222 -42.69 11.46 -4.89
C HIS A 222 -42.84 12.39 -3.67
N SER A 223 -41.85 13.26 -3.45
CA SER A 223 -41.91 14.34 -2.46
C SER A 223 -42.39 15.63 -3.15
N LYS A 224 -43.60 16.12 -2.83
CA LYS A 224 -44.12 17.41 -3.31
C LYS A 224 -43.96 18.47 -2.22
N ASN A 225 -43.50 19.66 -2.58
CA ASN A 225 -43.06 20.69 -1.62
C ASN A 225 -44.18 21.64 -1.13
N ASN A 226 -45.46 21.31 -1.35
CA ASN A 226 -46.54 22.31 -1.37
C ASN A 226 -47.48 22.34 -0.16
N SER A 227 -47.39 21.42 0.80
CA SER A 227 -48.24 21.41 2.01
C SER A 227 -47.42 21.48 3.29
N LYS A 228 -47.77 22.42 4.19
CA LYS A 228 -47.13 22.61 5.51
C LYS A 228 -47.48 21.51 6.52
N ASP A 229 -48.42 20.61 6.19
CA ASP A 229 -48.97 19.60 7.09
C ASP A 229 -48.53 18.16 6.81
N SER A 230 -47.56 17.94 5.90
CA SER A 230 -47.17 16.60 5.44
C SER A 230 -45.67 16.32 5.66
N CYS A 231 -45.35 15.29 6.45
CA CYS A 231 -43.98 14.86 6.71
C CYS A 231 -43.49 13.92 5.61
N TYR A 232 -42.57 14.39 4.75
CA TYR A 232 -41.93 13.56 3.71
C TYR A 232 -40.59 13.01 4.17
N LEU A 233 -40.18 11.86 3.62
CA LEU A 233 -38.81 11.37 3.74
C LEU A 233 -37.84 12.30 3.02
N ASP A 234 -36.66 12.52 3.60
CA ASP A 234 -35.59 13.32 3.00
C ASP A 234 -34.82 12.49 1.95
N ASN A 235 -34.31 13.11 0.89
CA ASN A 235 -33.58 12.41 -0.17
C ASN A 235 -32.07 12.24 0.10
N ASN A 236 -31.55 12.86 1.17
CA ASN A 236 -30.11 12.93 1.41
C ASN A 236 -29.55 11.79 2.28
N TYR A 237 -30.41 10.94 2.83
CA TYR A 237 -30.05 9.82 3.70
C TYR A 237 -29.72 8.54 2.91
N GLN A 238 -28.87 7.69 3.47
CA GLN A 238 -28.44 6.43 2.83
C GLN A 238 -29.42 5.29 3.09
N ALA A 239 -30.01 5.24 4.29
CA ALA A 239 -30.92 4.19 4.68
C ALA A 239 -32.03 4.71 5.60
N PHE A 240 -33.20 4.08 5.53
CA PHE A 240 -34.39 4.39 6.30
C PHE A 240 -34.89 3.16 7.06
N LEU A 241 -35.04 3.28 8.37
CA LEU A 241 -35.74 2.34 9.24
C LEU A 241 -37.09 2.97 9.58
N LEU A 242 -38.16 2.37 9.08
CA LEU A 242 -39.52 2.86 9.26
C LEU A 242 -40.19 2.04 10.38
N VAL A 243 -40.25 2.62 11.57
CA VAL A 243 -40.73 1.95 12.79
C VAL A 243 -42.25 2.01 12.85
N ASP A 244 -42.89 0.88 13.08
CA ASP A 244 -44.33 0.72 13.05
C ASP A 244 -44.86 0.24 14.40
N ASP A 245 -45.67 1.09 15.03
CA ASP A 245 -46.42 0.85 16.27
C ASP A 245 -47.91 0.62 16.03
N GLY A 246 -48.35 0.61 14.77
CA GLY A 246 -49.75 0.50 14.40
C GLY A 246 -50.54 1.81 14.55
N SER A 247 -49.89 2.92 14.90
CA SER A 247 -50.51 4.24 14.92
C SER A 247 -50.44 4.94 13.54
N VAL A 248 -51.36 5.86 13.30
CA VAL A 248 -51.47 6.66 12.08
C VAL A 248 -51.53 8.14 12.47
N GLY A 249 -50.65 8.94 11.88
CA GLY A 249 -50.61 10.39 12.11
C GLY A 249 -50.09 10.82 13.50
N LYS A 250 -49.62 9.88 14.32
CA LYS A 250 -49.00 10.15 15.63
C LYS A 250 -47.52 9.71 15.60
N PRO A 251 -46.61 10.47 16.24
CA PRO A 251 -45.27 9.95 16.58
C PRO A 251 -45.40 8.93 17.71
N GLY A 252 -44.64 7.84 17.67
CA GLY A 252 -44.83 6.70 18.58
C GLY A 252 -44.00 5.46 18.20
N GLY A 253 -43.26 4.92 19.19
CA GLY A 253 -42.50 3.67 19.07
C GLY A 253 -41.06 3.81 18.50
N GLU A 254 -40.77 4.84 17.71
CA GLU A 254 -39.43 5.07 17.14
C GLU A 254 -38.39 5.42 18.21
N THR A 255 -38.79 6.18 19.24
CA THR A 255 -37.88 6.60 20.32
C THR A 255 -37.40 5.39 21.12
N GLY A 256 -38.31 4.50 21.51
CA GLY A 256 -37.98 3.26 22.22
C GLY A 256 -37.12 2.31 21.39
N PHE A 257 -37.49 2.08 20.12
CA PHE A 257 -36.70 1.25 19.22
C PHE A 257 -35.28 1.81 18.98
N ARG A 258 -35.19 3.14 18.76
CA ARG A 258 -33.91 3.82 18.57
C ARG A 258 -33.00 3.69 19.79
N ALA A 259 -33.54 3.81 21.01
CA ALA A 259 -32.76 3.61 22.24
C ALA A 259 -32.25 2.16 22.36
N LYS A 260 -33.08 1.15 22.06
CA LYS A 260 -32.65 -0.27 22.02
C LYS A 260 -31.54 -0.50 20.97
N LEU A 261 -31.63 0.17 19.82
CA LEU A 261 -30.63 0.06 18.76
C LEU A 261 -29.30 0.75 19.14
N GLU A 262 -29.37 1.94 19.73
CA GLU A 262 -28.21 2.68 20.26
C GLU A 262 -27.46 1.84 21.30
N ASP A 263 -28.21 1.25 22.25
CA ASP A 263 -27.66 0.36 23.29
C ASP A 263 -27.05 -0.92 22.72
N TYR A 264 -27.67 -1.52 21.70
CA TYR A 264 -27.08 -2.69 21.05
C TYR A 264 -25.77 -2.36 20.32
N ILE A 265 -25.71 -1.20 19.65
CA ILE A 265 -24.52 -0.75 18.92
C ILE A 265 -23.39 -0.42 19.89
N SER A 266 -23.69 0.14 21.07
CA SER A 266 -22.68 0.54 22.04
C SER A 266 -21.86 -0.64 22.59
N HIS A 267 -22.39 -1.87 22.53
CA HIS A 267 -21.70 -3.10 22.94
C HIS A 267 -21.00 -3.84 21.79
N GLN A 268 -21.07 -3.31 20.56
CA GLN A 268 -20.35 -3.89 19.42
C GLN A 268 -18.91 -3.40 19.40
N ARG A 269 -17.99 -4.24 18.91
CA ARG A 269 -16.56 -3.90 18.83
C ARG A 269 -16.18 -3.28 17.48
N THR A 270 -15.29 -2.30 17.54
CA THR A 270 -14.72 -1.61 16.37
C THR A 270 -13.76 -2.52 15.57
N GLY A 271 -13.44 -2.15 14.33
CA GLY A 271 -12.43 -2.81 13.50
C GLY A 271 -12.95 -3.79 12.45
N ILE A 272 -12.06 -4.18 11.54
CA ILE A 272 -12.33 -5.13 10.45
C ILE A 272 -12.76 -6.47 11.10
N TRP A 273 -14.04 -6.83 10.93
CA TRP A 273 -14.67 -8.06 11.44
C TRP A 273 -14.74 -8.17 12.98
N GLY A 274 -14.84 -7.05 13.71
CA GLY A 274 -15.08 -7.06 15.17
C GLY A 274 -13.86 -7.48 16.02
N SER A 275 -12.67 -7.29 15.46
CA SER A 275 -11.39 -7.67 16.07
C SER A 275 -10.72 -6.58 16.90
N GLY A 276 -11.29 -5.37 16.92
CA GLY A 276 -10.83 -4.29 17.79
C GLY A 276 -11.20 -4.58 19.24
N SER A 277 -10.44 -4.00 20.16
CA SER A 277 -10.67 -4.12 21.60
C SER A 277 -11.68 -3.10 22.15
N ILE A 278 -12.05 -2.10 21.33
CA ILE A 278 -12.84 -0.94 21.77
C ILE A 278 -14.29 -1.10 21.32
N ASP A 279 -15.19 -0.91 22.26
CA ASP A 279 -16.64 -0.84 22.03
C ASP A 279 -17.01 0.46 21.29
N ILE A 280 -17.98 0.41 20.37
CA ILE A 280 -18.35 1.57 19.55
C ILE A 280 -18.99 2.63 20.46
N PRO A 281 -18.38 3.82 20.62
CA PRO A 281 -19.02 4.90 21.37
C PRO A 281 -20.26 5.38 20.61
N VAL A 282 -21.36 5.57 21.34
CA VAL A 282 -22.58 6.18 20.82
C VAL A 282 -22.84 7.44 21.65
N LEU A 283 -22.88 8.60 21.00
CA LEU A 283 -23.09 9.91 21.61
C LEU A 283 -24.46 10.46 21.24
N CYS A 284 -25.23 10.89 22.23
CA CYS A 284 -26.51 11.57 22.01
C CYS A 284 -26.30 13.10 21.99
N MET A 285 -26.67 13.76 20.90
CA MET A 285 -26.59 15.22 20.77
C MET A 285 -27.99 15.83 20.91
N LEU A 286 -28.19 16.64 21.95
CA LEU A 286 -29.47 17.30 22.23
C LEU A 286 -29.51 18.69 21.61
N VAL A 287 -30.49 18.93 20.75
CA VAL A 287 -30.68 20.21 20.06
C VAL A 287 -32.12 20.67 20.15
N SER A 288 -32.40 21.60 21.06
CA SER A 288 -33.77 21.89 21.48
C SER A 288 -34.50 20.63 21.98
N GLY A 289 -35.65 20.77 22.62
CA GLY A 289 -36.41 19.60 23.09
C GLY A 289 -37.68 19.97 23.81
N ASP A 290 -38.66 19.10 23.67
CA ASP A 290 -39.89 19.02 24.46
C ASP A 290 -39.68 18.13 25.70
N ALA A 291 -40.61 18.11 26.65
CA ALA A 291 -40.39 17.43 27.93
C ALA A 291 -40.26 15.90 27.79
N SER A 292 -40.81 15.28 26.74
CA SER A 292 -40.66 13.86 26.45
C SER A 292 -39.19 13.41 26.32
N MET A 293 -38.31 14.36 25.97
CA MET A 293 -36.87 14.15 25.84
C MET A 293 -36.16 13.96 27.18
N LEU A 294 -36.69 14.51 28.28
CA LEU A 294 -36.13 14.29 29.63
C LEU A 294 -36.25 12.82 30.05
N GLU A 295 -37.39 12.19 29.74
CA GLU A 295 -37.60 10.77 29.99
C GLU A 295 -36.62 9.91 29.18
N ARG A 296 -36.44 10.23 27.90
CA ARG A 296 -35.45 9.56 27.04
C ARG A 296 -34.03 9.71 27.61
N MET A 297 -33.68 10.91 28.08
CA MET A 297 -32.36 11.20 28.63
C MET A 297 -32.10 10.42 29.91
N ASP A 298 -33.06 10.34 30.84
CA ASP A 298 -32.95 9.52 32.06
C ASP A 298 -32.74 8.03 31.73
N GLN A 299 -33.48 7.49 30.76
CA GLN A 299 -33.31 6.09 30.31
C GLN A 299 -31.94 5.85 29.66
N SER A 300 -31.46 6.79 28.84
CA SER A 300 -30.16 6.70 28.16
C SER A 300 -28.99 6.83 29.14
N LEU A 301 -29.09 7.70 30.14
CA LEU A 301 -28.07 7.87 31.18
C LEU A 301 -27.95 6.64 32.08
N LYS A 302 -29.04 5.91 32.34
CA LYS A 302 -28.99 4.61 33.04
C LYS A 302 -28.12 3.58 32.30
N ASN A 303 -28.08 3.66 30.97
CA ASN A 303 -27.20 2.84 30.14
C ASN A 303 -25.78 3.45 29.99
N SER A 304 -25.42 4.43 30.82
CA SER A 304 -24.12 5.11 30.83
C SER A 304 -23.75 5.79 29.50
N MET A 305 -24.74 6.29 28.76
CA MET A 305 -24.54 6.91 27.44
C MET A 305 -24.21 8.40 27.56
N PRO A 306 -23.18 8.90 26.85
CA PRO A 306 -22.80 10.31 26.89
C PRO A 306 -23.78 11.22 26.13
N TRP A 307 -24.01 12.42 26.66
CA TRP A 307 -24.86 13.45 26.08
C TRP A 307 -24.11 14.75 25.83
N LEU A 308 -24.24 15.29 24.62
CA LEU A 308 -23.74 16.61 24.23
C LEU A 308 -24.92 17.58 24.10
N VAL A 309 -25.02 18.56 24.99
CA VAL A 309 -26.12 19.55 25.03
C VAL A 309 -25.66 20.86 24.40
N LEU A 310 -26.36 21.31 23.36
CA LEU A 310 -26.12 22.63 22.76
C LEU A 310 -26.83 23.72 23.58
N ALA A 311 -26.08 24.43 24.41
CA ALA A 311 -26.61 25.56 25.18
C ALA A 311 -27.09 26.68 24.26
N GLY A 312 -28.21 27.31 24.62
CA GLY A 312 -28.83 28.37 23.82
C GLY A 312 -29.56 27.86 22.58
N SER A 313 -29.83 26.55 22.45
CA SER A 313 -30.61 25.98 21.34
C SER A 313 -32.13 26.01 21.59
N GLY A 314 -32.58 26.11 22.84
CA GLY A 314 -33.99 26.20 23.25
C GLY A 314 -34.50 25.00 24.09
N GLY A 315 -35.68 25.15 24.71
CA GLY A 315 -36.41 24.06 25.37
C GLY A 315 -35.62 23.35 26.48
N VAL A 316 -35.57 22.00 26.42
CA VAL A 316 -34.85 21.16 27.39
C VAL A 316 -33.34 21.48 27.43
N ALA A 317 -32.72 21.82 26.30
CA ALA A 317 -31.28 22.06 26.25
C ALA A 317 -30.87 23.29 27.08
N ASP A 318 -31.65 24.37 26.99
CA ASP A 318 -31.40 25.59 27.78
C ASP A 318 -31.73 25.37 29.27
N PHE A 319 -32.78 24.60 29.56
CA PHE A 319 -33.11 24.21 30.92
C PHE A 319 -31.97 23.42 31.58
N LEU A 320 -31.40 22.42 30.90
CA LEU A 320 -30.29 21.62 31.43
C LEU A 320 -29.00 22.44 31.59
N SER A 321 -28.70 23.34 30.63
CA SER A 321 -27.57 24.27 30.76
C SER A 321 -27.70 25.14 32.01
N ASP A 322 -28.88 25.74 32.20
CA ASP A 322 -29.20 26.56 33.38
C ASP A 322 -29.03 25.79 34.70
N VAL A 323 -29.50 24.53 34.75
CA VAL A 323 -29.43 23.66 35.92
C VAL A 323 -27.97 23.25 36.21
N LEU A 324 -27.21 22.86 35.19
CA LEU A 324 -25.85 22.33 35.36
C LEU A 324 -24.81 23.44 35.63
N GLU A 325 -24.91 24.61 34.99
CA GLU A 325 -23.96 25.72 35.17
C GLU A 325 -24.23 26.55 36.44
N ASN A 326 -25.49 26.79 36.82
CA ASN A 326 -25.80 27.68 37.96
C ASN A 326 -25.89 26.94 39.32
N LEU A 327 -26.15 25.63 39.35
CA LEU A 327 -26.16 24.87 40.61
C LEU A 327 -24.77 24.39 41.03
N SER A 328 -23.82 24.31 40.10
CA SER A 328 -22.43 23.93 40.38
C SER A 328 -21.63 25.04 41.08
N SER A 329 -21.96 26.31 40.83
CA SER A 329 -21.29 27.49 41.40
C SER A 329 -21.66 27.83 42.85
N ALA A 330 -22.68 27.21 43.43
CA ALA A 330 -23.17 27.52 44.78
C ALA A 330 -22.56 26.65 45.92
N SER A 331 -21.70 25.67 45.62
CA SER A 331 -21.20 24.70 46.62
C SER A 331 -19.93 25.11 47.40
N VAL A 332 -19.41 26.34 47.23
CA VAL A 332 -18.09 26.74 47.77
C VAL A 332 -18.13 27.48 49.12
N VAL A 333 -19.29 27.76 49.72
CA VAL A 333 -19.33 28.34 51.09
C VAL A 333 -19.59 27.26 52.13
N GLN A 334 -18.57 26.47 52.45
CA GLN A 334 -18.52 25.73 53.71
C GLN A 334 -18.01 26.67 54.81
N SER A 335 -18.91 27.09 55.69
CA SER A 335 -18.51 27.49 57.04
C SER A 335 -18.27 26.22 57.85
N SER A 336 -17.09 26.12 58.44
CA SER A 336 -16.68 25.07 59.35
C SER A 336 -17.50 25.10 60.64
N GLY A 337 -18.19 24.00 60.96
CA GLY A 337 -18.83 23.78 62.25
C GLY A 337 -19.38 22.35 62.32
N GLU A 338 -18.71 21.49 63.08
CA GLU A 338 -19.08 20.10 63.37
C GLU A 338 -20.38 20.01 64.18
N GLY A 339 -21.16 18.94 63.97
CA GLY A 339 -22.11 18.40 64.95
C GLY A 339 -23.56 18.21 64.49
N ASP A 340 -23.95 16.94 64.40
CA ASP A 340 -25.30 16.37 64.54
C ASP A 340 -26.38 16.54 63.45
N SER A 341 -26.53 15.46 62.67
CA SER A 341 -27.78 14.75 62.34
C SER A 341 -29.09 15.54 62.15
N GLU A 342 -29.33 16.05 60.94
CA GLU A 342 -30.66 16.28 60.31
C GLU A 342 -30.49 16.16 58.77
N PRO A 343 -31.34 15.44 58.02
CA PRO A 343 -31.23 15.32 56.57
C PRO A 343 -31.98 16.47 55.87
N GLY A 344 -31.27 17.53 55.49
CA GLY A 344 -31.88 18.64 54.74
C GLY A 344 -30.95 19.44 53.82
N PRO A 345 -30.50 18.89 52.68
CA PRO A 345 -30.14 19.69 51.49
C PRO A 345 -30.90 19.29 50.20
N SER A 346 -31.69 18.21 50.20
CA SER A 346 -32.39 17.72 48.99
C SER A 346 -33.69 18.46 48.65
N VAL A 347 -34.34 19.07 49.65
CA VAL A 347 -35.63 19.76 49.48
C VAL A 347 -35.45 21.09 48.74
N ASP A 348 -34.41 21.85 49.08
CA ASP A 348 -34.09 23.15 48.45
C ASP A 348 -33.66 22.97 46.97
N LEU A 349 -32.97 21.87 46.64
CA LEU A 349 -32.62 21.52 45.25
C LEU A 349 -33.86 21.16 44.41
N LYS A 350 -34.80 20.38 44.97
CA LYS A 350 -36.06 20.02 44.30
C LYS A 350 -36.91 21.26 44.02
N GLU A 351 -37.03 22.18 44.98
CA GLU A 351 -37.81 23.41 44.82
C GLU A 351 -37.21 24.33 43.75
N ARG A 352 -35.89 24.51 43.72
CA ARG A 352 -35.20 25.32 42.69
C ARG A 352 -35.35 24.74 41.28
N ILE A 353 -35.26 23.41 41.15
CA ILE A 353 -35.50 22.73 39.87
C ILE A 353 -36.98 22.89 39.46
N ALA A 354 -37.93 22.80 40.40
CA ALA A 354 -39.35 22.97 40.14
C ALA A 354 -39.69 24.40 39.64
N GLU A 355 -39.08 25.44 40.24
CA GLU A 355 -39.23 26.83 39.78
C GLU A 355 -38.73 27.02 38.35
N ARG A 356 -37.56 26.44 38.03
CA ARG A 356 -36.97 26.52 36.70
C ARG A 356 -37.75 25.70 35.69
N LEU A 357 -38.24 24.51 36.06
CA LEU A 357 -39.09 23.70 35.20
C LEU A 357 -40.38 24.47 34.82
N LYS A 358 -41.01 25.16 35.78
CA LYS A 358 -42.19 26.02 35.52
C LYS A 358 -41.88 27.19 34.58
N LYS A 359 -40.66 27.73 34.61
CA LYS A 359 -40.22 28.81 33.69
C LYS A 359 -40.12 28.33 32.25
N TYR A 360 -39.58 27.13 32.02
CA TYR A 360 -39.36 26.60 30.66
C TYR A 360 -40.56 25.80 30.11
N PHE A 361 -41.32 25.13 30.98
CA PHE A 361 -42.47 24.28 30.61
C PHE A 361 -43.75 24.65 31.38
N PRO A 362 -44.42 25.76 31.01
CA PRO A 362 -45.63 26.21 31.70
C PRO A 362 -46.89 25.37 31.37
N SER A 363 -46.85 24.52 30.34
CA SER A 363 -48.02 23.83 29.78
C SER A 363 -48.23 22.39 30.26
N GLU A 364 -47.33 21.83 31.06
CA GLU A 364 -47.36 20.41 31.43
C GLU A 364 -48.03 20.13 32.78
N ARG A 365 -48.74 18.99 32.86
CA ARG A 365 -49.55 18.59 34.03
C ARG A 365 -48.81 17.67 35.02
N ASP A 366 -47.79 16.94 34.56
CA ASP A 366 -47.04 15.93 35.34
C ASP A 366 -45.70 16.48 35.88
N THR A 367 -45.74 17.57 36.65
CA THR A 367 -44.52 18.28 37.09
C THR A 367 -43.62 17.47 38.04
N GLU A 368 -44.18 16.62 38.91
CA GLU A 368 -43.40 15.85 39.90
C GLU A 368 -42.50 14.79 39.25
N LYS A 369 -43.01 14.06 38.26
CA LYS A 369 -42.22 13.04 37.53
C LYS A 369 -41.02 13.64 36.82
N LEU A 370 -41.21 14.81 36.22
CA LEU A 370 -40.14 15.53 35.50
C LEU A 370 -39.06 16.06 36.44
N ILE A 371 -39.44 16.47 37.66
CA ILE A 371 -38.48 16.91 38.68
C ILE A 371 -37.61 15.73 39.13
N ASP A 372 -38.20 14.56 39.37
CA ASP A 372 -37.44 13.36 39.75
C ASP A 372 -36.51 12.88 38.61
N GLN A 373 -36.96 12.96 37.35
CA GLN A 373 -36.11 12.70 36.19
C GLN A 373 -34.96 13.70 36.08
N ALA A 374 -35.22 15.01 36.25
CA ALA A 374 -34.20 16.04 36.22
C ALA A 374 -33.14 15.87 37.33
N LEU A 375 -33.54 15.39 38.51
CA LEU A 375 -32.63 15.07 39.60
C LEU A 375 -31.72 13.87 39.28
N ASN A 376 -32.27 12.81 38.69
CA ASN A 376 -31.46 11.68 38.24
C ASN A 376 -30.43 12.10 37.19
N ILE A 377 -30.84 12.97 36.27
CA ILE A 377 -29.95 13.58 35.27
C ILE A 377 -28.84 14.39 35.95
N TYR A 378 -29.16 15.20 36.97
CA TYR A 378 -28.17 15.98 37.71
C TYR A 378 -27.16 15.11 38.46
N ASN A 379 -27.60 14.00 39.06
CA ASN A 379 -26.72 13.06 39.75
C ASN A 379 -25.68 12.45 38.79
N ASN A 380 -26.04 12.28 37.51
CA ASN A 380 -25.19 11.72 36.46
C ASN A 380 -24.52 12.81 35.58
N ARG A 381 -24.21 13.97 36.16
CA ARG A 381 -23.66 15.13 35.41
C ARG A 381 -22.39 14.85 34.60
N GLY A 382 -21.59 13.86 34.97
CA GLY A 382 -20.32 13.60 34.30
C GLY A 382 -20.42 12.90 32.94
N PHE A 383 -21.61 12.39 32.58
CA PHE A 383 -21.91 11.94 31.22
C PHE A 383 -22.44 13.08 30.32
N ILE A 384 -22.61 14.28 30.86
CA ILE A 384 -23.22 15.42 30.14
C ILE A 384 -22.14 16.47 29.89
N THR A 385 -22.00 16.85 28.62
CA THR A 385 -21.09 17.93 28.19
C THR A 385 -21.89 19.05 27.56
N ILE A 386 -21.60 20.28 27.96
CA ILE A 386 -22.31 21.47 27.49
C ILE A 386 -21.44 22.13 26.42
N TYR A 387 -22.01 22.35 25.24
CA TYR A 387 -21.37 23.11 24.16
C TYR A 387 -21.93 24.52 24.14
N ASN A 388 -21.05 25.49 24.40
CA ASN A 388 -21.36 26.91 24.42
C ASN A 388 -20.97 27.55 23.08
N GLY A 389 -21.97 27.82 22.24
CA GLY A 389 -21.76 28.37 20.88
C GLY A 389 -21.15 29.78 20.84
N GLU A 390 -20.97 30.45 21.98
CA GLU A 390 -20.32 31.76 22.09
C GLU A 390 -18.82 31.70 22.44
N GLN A 391 -18.37 30.60 23.04
CA GLN A 391 -16.98 30.38 23.49
C GLN A 391 -16.22 29.46 22.52
N GLU A 392 -16.91 28.47 21.94
CA GLU A 392 -16.31 27.46 21.08
C GLU A 392 -16.79 27.62 19.64
N GLY A 393 -15.85 27.80 18.70
CA GLY A 393 -16.18 27.91 17.28
C GLY A 393 -16.66 26.58 16.68
N PRO A 394 -17.38 26.59 15.53
CA PRO A 394 -17.84 25.38 14.86
C PRO A 394 -16.69 24.49 14.34
N ASN A 395 -15.50 25.05 14.15
CA ASN A 395 -14.30 24.30 13.72
C ASN A 395 -13.69 23.45 14.83
N ASP A 396 -13.96 23.79 16.09
CA ASP A 396 -13.41 23.10 17.24
C ASP A 396 -14.39 22.02 17.76
N PHE A 397 -15.54 21.84 17.11
CA PHE A 397 -16.56 20.84 17.45
C PHE A 397 -16.01 19.41 17.53
N ASP A 398 -15.08 19.02 16.65
CA ASP A 398 -14.42 17.70 16.69
C ASP A 398 -13.69 17.45 18.03
N THR A 399 -13.06 18.50 18.58
CA THR A 399 -12.34 18.44 19.85
C THR A 399 -13.29 18.33 21.03
N VAL A 400 -14.42 19.04 20.97
CA VAL A 400 -15.45 18.99 22.02
C VAL A 400 -16.13 17.63 22.02
N LEU A 401 -16.40 17.08 20.84
CA LEU A 401 -16.93 15.72 20.66
C LEU A 401 -16.03 14.67 21.32
N LEU A 402 -14.71 14.81 21.13
CA LEU A 402 -13.73 13.96 21.79
C LEU A 402 -13.72 14.14 23.30
N LYS A 403 -13.68 15.39 23.78
CA LYS A 403 -13.73 15.70 25.23
C LYS A 403 -14.98 15.13 25.90
N ALA A 404 -16.13 15.19 25.23
CA ALA A 404 -17.39 14.64 25.71
C ALA A 404 -17.31 13.12 25.95
N LEU A 405 -16.77 12.38 24.97
CA LEU A 405 -16.66 10.92 25.07
C LEU A 405 -15.59 10.48 26.06
N VAL A 406 -14.47 11.18 26.06
CA VAL A 406 -13.38 10.97 27.01
C VAL A 406 -13.84 11.25 28.45
N GLY A 407 -14.58 12.33 28.67
CA GLY A 407 -15.17 12.64 29.96
C GLY A 407 -16.09 11.53 30.45
N ALA A 408 -16.88 10.95 29.55
CA ALA A 408 -17.77 9.84 29.86
C ALA A 408 -17.04 8.49 30.05
N SER A 409 -15.98 8.22 29.30
CA SER A 409 -15.21 6.97 29.43
C SER A 409 -14.51 6.91 30.78
N LYS A 410 -13.95 8.02 31.27
CA LYS A 410 -13.37 8.14 32.62
C LYS A 410 -14.32 7.70 33.74
N GLN A 411 -15.63 7.83 33.54
CA GLN A 411 -16.63 7.47 34.54
C GLN A 411 -17.08 6.01 34.45
N ARG A 412 -16.81 5.31 33.34
CA ARG A 412 -17.16 3.88 33.17
C ARG A 412 -16.14 2.93 33.81
N GLU A 413 -14.91 3.37 34.04
CA GLU A 413 -13.84 2.49 34.54
C GLU A 413 -13.83 2.29 36.06
N SER A 414 -13.46 1.06 36.44
CA SER A 414 -13.08 0.68 37.80
C SER A 414 -11.66 1.15 38.14
N ILE A 415 -11.41 1.32 39.43
CA ILE A 415 -10.25 1.96 40.10
C ILE A 415 -8.83 1.51 39.64
N ASP A 416 -8.66 0.45 38.84
CA ASP A 416 -7.36 -0.21 38.58
C ASP A 416 -6.68 0.09 37.22
N ASP A 417 -7.38 0.61 36.19
CA ASP A 417 -6.78 0.94 34.88
C ASP A 417 -6.43 2.43 34.75
N SER A 418 -5.41 2.76 33.94
CA SER A 418 -5.00 4.16 33.77
C SER A 418 -6.06 4.92 32.93
N PRO A 419 -6.60 6.05 33.42
CA PRO A 419 -7.75 6.73 32.81
C PRO A 419 -7.46 7.32 31.41
N TYR A 420 -6.20 7.29 30.98
CA TYR A 420 -5.72 7.85 29.72
C TYR A 420 -5.60 6.81 28.61
N ASN A 421 -5.62 5.50 28.93
CA ASN A 421 -5.50 4.44 27.93
C ASN A 421 -6.68 4.44 26.97
N GLU A 422 -7.91 4.58 27.49
CA GLU A 422 -9.11 4.68 26.66
C GLU A 422 -9.15 5.99 25.86
N GLU A 423 -8.65 7.10 26.41
CA GLU A 423 -8.51 8.36 25.66
C GLU A 423 -7.58 8.19 24.45
N LEU A 424 -6.45 7.51 24.66
CA LEU A 424 -5.49 7.25 23.60
C LEU A 424 -6.06 6.29 22.55
N LYS A 425 -6.71 5.21 22.98
CA LYS A 425 -7.40 4.25 22.11
C LYS A 425 -8.45 4.94 21.23
N LEU A 426 -9.27 5.83 21.80
CA LEU A 426 -10.23 6.63 21.05
C LEU A 426 -9.54 7.59 20.06
N ALA A 427 -8.47 8.26 20.48
CA ALA A 427 -7.71 9.13 19.58
C ALA A 427 -7.09 8.36 18.40
N VAL A 428 -6.56 7.15 18.67
CA VAL A 428 -6.01 6.24 17.66
C VAL A 428 -7.10 5.79 16.72
N THR A 429 -8.22 5.24 17.20
CA THR A 429 -9.34 4.77 16.35
C THR A 429 -9.81 5.86 15.39
N TRP A 430 -9.84 7.12 15.85
CA TRP A 430 -10.35 8.27 15.10
C TRP A 430 -9.32 8.98 14.23
N ASN A 431 -8.08 8.50 14.21
CA ASN A 431 -6.98 9.07 13.42
C ASN A 431 -6.71 10.57 13.72
N ARG A 432 -6.90 11.02 14.97
CA ARG A 432 -6.65 12.42 15.42
C ARG A 432 -5.34 12.55 16.19
N VAL A 433 -4.25 12.53 15.44
CA VAL A 433 -2.88 12.64 15.97
C VAL A 433 -2.60 14.02 16.56
N ASP A 434 -3.23 15.06 16.01
CA ASP A 434 -3.13 16.43 16.49
C ASP A 434 -3.55 16.56 17.96
N ILE A 435 -4.71 15.97 18.29
CA ILE A 435 -5.27 16.01 19.64
C ILE A 435 -4.47 15.13 20.60
N ALA A 436 -4.11 13.91 20.17
CA ALA A 436 -3.24 13.07 20.97
C ALA A 436 -1.91 13.78 21.28
N LYS A 437 -1.31 14.46 20.30
CA LYS A 437 -0.06 15.19 20.49
C LYS A 437 -0.21 16.39 21.44
N SER A 438 -1.33 17.11 21.37
CA SER A 438 -1.55 18.34 22.14
C SER A 438 -2.20 18.16 23.50
N GLU A 439 -2.77 17.00 23.82
CA GLU A 439 -3.44 16.73 25.10
C GLU A 439 -2.76 15.58 25.86
N LEU A 440 -2.41 14.48 25.16
CA LEU A 440 -1.86 13.28 25.80
C LEU A 440 -0.32 13.26 25.88
N PHE A 441 0.35 13.92 24.93
CA PHE A 441 1.81 13.92 24.81
C PHE A 441 2.44 15.30 25.07
N ASN A 442 1.87 16.07 26.00
CA ASN A 442 2.42 17.36 26.43
C ASN A 442 3.59 17.26 27.42
N GLY A 443 3.90 16.06 27.92
CA GLY A 443 4.96 15.81 28.90
C GLY A 443 4.47 15.67 30.35
N ASP A 444 3.18 15.94 30.60
CA ASP A 444 2.58 15.81 31.94
C ASP A 444 2.28 14.34 32.32
N ILE A 445 2.08 13.47 31.31
CA ILE A 445 1.75 12.06 31.49
C ILE A 445 3.00 11.19 31.34
N GLN A 446 3.25 10.32 32.33
CA GLN A 446 4.29 9.29 32.25
C GLN A 446 3.70 7.98 31.73
N TRP A 447 3.96 7.68 30.46
CA TRP A 447 3.51 6.45 29.82
C TRP A 447 4.41 5.26 30.17
N LYS A 448 3.81 4.13 30.57
CA LYS A 448 4.52 2.85 30.64
C LYS A 448 4.45 2.13 29.29
N TYR A 449 5.28 1.10 29.14
CA TYR A 449 5.31 0.28 27.93
C TYR A 449 3.99 -0.47 27.70
N ASP A 450 3.52 -1.14 28.75
CA ASP A 450 2.34 -2.01 28.72
C ASP A 450 1.06 -1.23 28.34
N ASP A 451 0.97 0.03 28.77
CA ASP A 451 -0.14 0.95 28.45
C ASP A 451 -0.23 1.27 26.94
N LEU A 452 0.92 1.36 26.26
CA LEU A 452 1.02 1.77 24.86
C LEU A 452 1.03 0.59 23.88
N GLU A 453 1.31 -0.63 24.35
CA GLU A 453 1.45 -1.81 23.48
C GLU A 453 0.18 -2.06 22.67
N GLU A 454 -0.98 -2.10 23.33
CA GLU A 454 -2.28 -2.33 22.69
C GLU A 454 -2.60 -1.24 21.65
N SER A 455 -2.41 0.03 22.02
CA SER A 455 -2.63 1.19 21.14
C SER A 455 -1.69 1.20 19.94
N MET A 456 -0.44 0.75 20.13
CA MET A 456 0.51 0.57 19.04
C MET A 456 0.08 -0.56 18.10
N THR A 457 -0.41 -1.69 18.64
CA THR A 457 -0.91 -2.78 17.79
C THR A 457 -2.09 -2.34 16.94
N ASP A 458 -3.01 -1.55 17.49
CA ASP A 458 -4.16 -1.02 16.75
C ASP A 458 -3.73 -0.01 15.67
N ALA A 459 -2.80 0.89 15.99
CA ALA A 459 -2.23 1.83 15.02
C ALA A 459 -1.51 1.11 13.86
N LEU A 460 -0.81 0.01 14.16
CA LEU A 460 -0.21 -0.86 13.15
C LEU A 460 -1.30 -1.53 12.30
N ILE A 461 -2.27 -2.22 12.90
CA ILE A 461 -3.32 -2.95 12.16
C ILE A 461 -4.11 -2.00 11.24
N ASN A 462 -4.47 -0.81 11.72
CA ASN A 462 -5.32 0.15 11.01
C ASN A 462 -4.58 1.10 10.04
N ASP A 463 -3.28 0.87 9.76
CA ASP A 463 -2.47 1.66 8.83
C ASP A 463 -2.42 3.16 9.19
N LYS A 464 -2.09 3.47 10.45
CA LYS A 464 -2.00 4.86 10.98
C LYS A 464 -0.54 5.30 11.20
N PRO A 465 0.20 5.65 10.13
CA PRO A 465 1.64 5.95 10.21
C PRO A 465 2.00 7.13 11.11
N ASN A 466 1.13 8.14 11.18
CA ASN A 466 1.38 9.34 11.98
C ASN A 466 1.35 9.04 13.49
N PHE A 467 0.49 8.12 13.95
CA PHE A 467 0.49 7.65 15.34
C PHE A 467 1.73 6.81 15.66
N VAL A 468 2.11 5.91 14.76
CA VAL A 468 3.34 5.12 14.89
C VAL A 468 4.56 6.03 15.01
N ARG A 469 4.63 7.07 14.17
CA ARG A 469 5.67 8.09 14.24
C ARG A 469 5.66 8.83 15.59
N LEU A 470 4.50 9.27 16.06
CA LEU A 470 4.34 9.94 17.37
C LEU A 470 4.85 9.07 18.51
N PHE A 471 4.47 7.78 18.54
CA PHE A 471 4.93 6.85 19.57
C PHE A 471 6.44 6.64 19.52
N THR A 472 7.03 6.53 18.32
CA THR A 472 8.49 6.41 18.18
C THR A 472 9.26 7.67 18.56
N GLU A 473 8.73 8.86 18.24
CA GLU A 473 9.31 10.15 18.62
C GLU A 473 9.33 10.32 20.15
N ASN A 474 8.32 9.78 20.85
CA ASN A 474 8.22 9.77 22.31
C ASN A 474 8.98 8.62 22.98
N GLY A 475 9.87 7.92 22.25
CA GLY A 475 10.80 6.95 22.83
C GLY A 475 10.26 5.52 22.97
N PHE A 476 9.14 5.18 22.35
CA PHE A 476 8.63 3.81 22.35
C PHE A 476 9.56 2.87 21.56
N SER A 477 10.32 2.03 22.28
CA SER A 477 11.23 1.07 21.67
C SER A 477 10.50 -0.21 21.28
N ILE A 478 10.25 -0.41 19.98
CA ILE A 478 9.63 -1.64 19.43
C ILE A 478 10.45 -2.90 19.75
N TRP A 479 11.73 -2.77 20.12
CA TRP A 479 12.58 -3.88 20.57
C TRP A 479 12.00 -4.68 21.76
N ILE A 480 11.06 -4.09 22.49
CA ILE A 480 10.43 -4.66 23.69
C ILE A 480 9.03 -5.22 23.39
N ALA A 481 8.44 -4.91 22.22
CA ALA A 481 7.16 -5.48 21.81
C ALA A 481 7.28 -6.98 21.73
N GLU A 482 6.39 -7.68 22.40
CA GLU A 482 6.47 -9.13 22.43
C GLU A 482 6.42 -9.64 20.99
N SER A 483 7.43 -10.44 20.62
CA SER A 483 7.58 -11.04 19.31
C SER A 483 6.32 -11.75 18.82
N THR A 484 5.49 -12.21 19.77
CA THR A 484 4.12 -12.73 19.60
C THR A 484 3.23 -11.83 18.76
N VAL A 485 3.15 -10.54 19.04
CA VAL A 485 2.30 -9.59 18.30
C VAL A 485 2.77 -9.49 16.85
N LEU A 486 4.07 -9.35 16.63
CA LEU A 486 4.63 -9.22 15.29
C LEU A 486 4.42 -10.48 14.44
N TYR A 487 4.53 -11.65 15.07
CA TYR A 487 4.22 -12.93 14.43
C TYR A 487 2.72 -13.11 14.18
N GLN A 488 1.84 -12.66 15.09
CA GLN A 488 0.39 -12.63 14.89
C GLN A 488 -0.02 -11.68 13.76
N LEU A 489 0.62 -10.51 13.64
CA LEU A 489 0.37 -9.56 12.56
C LEU A 489 0.79 -10.10 11.18
N LEU A 490 1.88 -10.86 11.13
CA LEU A 490 2.31 -11.58 9.92
C LEU A 490 1.36 -12.75 9.60
N GLN A 491 0.92 -13.50 10.61
CA GLN A 491 -0.03 -14.61 10.49
C GLN A 491 -1.40 -14.15 9.96
N ARG A 492 -1.96 -13.10 10.58
CA ARG A 492 -3.27 -12.51 10.24
C ARG A 492 -3.36 -12.08 8.77
N ARG A 493 -2.27 -11.54 8.21
CA ARG A 493 -2.23 -11.17 6.78
C ARG A 493 -2.22 -12.35 5.83
N LEU A 494 -1.58 -13.46 6.20
CA LEU A 494 -1.55 -14.64 5.35
C LEU A 494 -2.95 -15.27 5.28
N GLN A 495 -3.72 -15.16 6.37
CA GLN A 495 -5.13 -15.54 6.45
C GLN A 495 -6.02 -14.61 5.60
N GLU A 496 -5.81 -13.29 5.65
CA GLU A 496 -6.52 -12.32 4.80
C GLU A 496 -6.26 -12.52 3.31
N ARG A 497 -4.99 -12.73 2.89
CA ARG A 497 -4.66 -12.98 1.47
C ARG A 497 -5.20 -14.32 0.99
N GLN A 498 -5.15 -15.38 1.80
CA GLN A 498 -5.76 -16.67 1.45
C GLN A 498 -7.29 -16.55 1.34
N GLY A 499 -7.95 -15.86 2.28
CA GLY A 499 -9.39 -15.62 2.25
C GLY A 499 -9.87 -14.86 1.01
N THR A 500 -9.05 -13.94 0.48
CA THR A 500 -9.37 -13.19 -0.75
C THR A 500 -9.29 -14.06 -2.02
N THR A 501 -8.56 -15.18 -1.98
CA THR A 501 -8.40 -16.10 -3.13
C THR A 501 -9.45 -17.22 -3.23
N VAL A 502 -10.34 -17.37 -2.23
CA VAL A 502 -11.26 -18.52 -2.16
C VAL A 502 -12.58 -18.33 -2.94
N ASN A 503 -12.87 -17.14 -3.47
CA ASN A 503 -14.10 -16.91 -4.25
C ASN A 503 -13.94 -17.01 -5.78
N GLY A 504 -13.01 -17.84 -6.26
CA GLY A 504 -12.90 -18.22 -7.68
C GLY A 504 -12.90 -19.75 -7.82
N PRO A 505 -13.63 -20.34 -8.80
CA PRO A 505 -13.64 -21.79 -8.98
C PRO A 505 -12.25 -22.27 -9.42
N LEU A 506 -11.56 -22.95 -8.52
CA LEU A 506 -10.30 -23.64 -8.77
C LEU A 506 -10.52 -24.79 -9.76
N THR A 507 -10.26 -24.53 -11.04
CA THR A 507 -9.98 -25.58 -12.02
C THR A 507 -8.65 -25.30 -12.74
N THR A 508 -7.81 -26.33 -12.73
CA THR A 508 -6.68 -26.61 -13.65
C THR A 508 -5.42 -25.74 -13.48
N THR A 509 -4.31 -26.24 -12.93
CA THR A 509 -3.51 -27.36 -13.46
C THR A 509 -2.56 -27.99 -12.40
N ALA A 510 -2.43 -29.31 -12.49
CA ALA A 510 -1.93 -30.30 -11.51
C ALA A 510 -0.38 -30.55 -11.56
N PRO A 511 0.18 -31.63 -10.95
CA PRO A 511 -0.02 -32.26 -9.63
C PRO A 511 1.30 -32.42 -8.84
N ILE A 512 1.25 -32.39 -7.51
CA ILE A 512 2.18 -33.16 -6.67
C ILE A 512 1.33 -33.99 -5.70
N SER A 513 1.37 -35.30 -5.93
CA SER A 513 0.68 -36.38 -5.22
C SER A 513 0.68 -36.25 -3.69
N PRO A 514 -0.48 -36.37 -3.02
CA PRO A 514 -0.54 -36.64 -1.59
C PRO A 514 -0.35 -38.14 -1.38
N THR A 515 0.66 -38.53 -0.60
CA THR A 515 0.80 -39.92 -0.16
C THR A 515 -0.14 -40.15 1.02
N LYS A 516 -1.00 -41.15 0.86
CA LYS A 516 -2.04 -41.64 1.77
C LYS A 516 -1.59 -41.65 3.24
N PHE A 517 -2.38 -41.03 4.11
CA PHE A 517 -2.53 -41.41 5.51
C PHE A 517 -3.99 -41.84 5.71
N PRO A 518 -4.26 -42.92 6.48
CA PRO A 518 -5.62 -43.37 6.74
C PRO A 518 -6.33 -42.39 7.69
N ALA A 519 -7.59 -42.12 7.36
CA ALA A 519 -8.50 -41.34 8.18
C ALA A 519 -8.86 -42.13 9.44
N GLU A 520 -8.58 -41.56 10.60
CA GLU A 520 -9.33 -41.86 11.82
C GLU A 520 -10.12 -40.62 12.21
N THR A 521 -11.40 -40.88 12.44
CA THR A 521 -12.51 -39.99 12.71
C THR A 521 -12.43 -39.37 14.10
N SER A 522 -12.62 -38.04 14.17
CA SER A 522 -13.20 -37.20 15.25
C SER A 522 -12.41 -35.90 15.48
N PRO A 523 -12.98 -34.93 16.19
CA PRO A 523 -14.14 -34.12 15.86
C PRO A 523 -13.69 -32.68 15.52
N THR A 524 -14.65 -31.84 15.13
CA THR A 524 -14.57 -30.37 15.01
C THR A 524 -13.47 -29.75 15.90
N GLY A 525 -12.41 -29.25 15.26
CA GLY A 525 -11.25 -28.58 15.88
C GLY A 525 -10.89 -27.29 15.15
N PRO A 526 -10.09 -26.41 15.78
CA PRO A 526 -10.02 -24.97 15.50
C PRO A 526 -9.45 -24.68 14.12
N GLU A 527 -9.79 -23.52 13.56
CA GLU A 527 -9.18 -22.97 12.35
C GLU A 527 -7.66 -23.21 12.38
N MET A 528 -7.08 -23.83 11.34
CA MET A 528 -5.63 -24.09 11.30
C MET A 528 -4.88 -22.76 11.33
N ASP A 529 -4.33 -22.41 12.49
CA ASP A 529 -3.43 -21.28 12.67
C ASP A 529 -2.24 -21.39 11.70
N ILE A 530 -2.10 -20.39 10.82
CA ILE A 530 -0.97 -20.28 9.90
C ILE A 530 0.33 -20.11 10.70
N THR A 531 1.36 -20.87 10.34
CA THR A 531 2.60 -20.94 11.13
C THR A 531 3.72 -20.08 10.54
N LEU A 532 4.66 -19.60 11.38
CA LEU A 532 5.82 -18.81 10.94
C LEU A 532 6.67 -19.54 9.88
N PHE A 533 6.63 -20.87 9.88
CA PHE A 533 7.28 -21.71 8.86
C PHE A 533 6.68 -21.48 7.46
N GLU A 534 5.37 -21.31 7.34
CA GLU A 534 4.72 -21.01 6.07
C GLU A 534 5.10 -19.63 5.56
N VAL A 535 5.14 -18.63 6.45
CA VAL A 535 5.63 -17.26 6.15
C VAL A 535 7.06 -17.32 5.62
N SER A 536 7.94 -18.08 6.29
CA SER A 536 9.33 -18.24 5.84
C SER A 536 9.44 -18.90 4.46
N GLY A 537 8.56 -19.87 4.15
CA GLY A 537 8.51 -20.52 2.85
C GLY A 537 8.04 -19.59 1.72
N VAL A 538 7.09 -18.70 2.00
CA VAL A 538 6.65 -17.65 1.06
C VAL A 538 7.76 -16.63 0.84
N LEU A 539 8.43 -16.19 1.90
CA LEU A 539 9.57 -15.26 1.79
C LEU A 539 10.75 -15.89 1.03
N GLU A 540 11.04 -17.17 1.22
CA GLU A 540 12.04 -17.89 0.43
C GLU A 540 11.66 -17.92 -1.06
N LEU A 541 10.37 -18.05 -1.39
CA LEU A 541 9.90 -17.98 -2.78
C LEU A 541 10.05 -16.58 -3.40
N LEU A 542 9.78 -15.52 -2.63
CA LEU A 542 9.91 -14.13 -3.08
C LEU A 542 11.38 -13.67 -3.16
N MET A 543 12.22 -14.06 -2.20
CA MET A 543 13.63 -13.71 -2.15
C MET A 543 14.48 -14.61 -3.08
N GLY A 544 13.98 -15.80 -3.43
CA GLY A 544 14.68 -16.79 -4.24
C GLY A 544 16.00 -17.26 -3.60
N ASP A 545 16.91 -17.76 -4.43
CA ASP A 545 18.20 -18.32 -3.98
C ASP A 545 19.21 -17.26 -3.47
N VAL A 546 18.79 -16.00 -3.31
CA VAL A 546 19.66 -14.90 -2.90
C VAL A 546 19.98 -15.00 -1.42
N CYS A 547 18.98 -15.25 -0.57
CA CYS A 547 19.11 -15.25 0.90
C CYS A 547 19.02 -16.65 1.48
N GLU A 548 19.66 -16.86 2.64
CA GLU A 548 19.27 -17.96 3.52
C GLU A 548 17.83 -17.77 4.03
N PRO A 549 17.08 -18.86 4.26
CA PRO A 549 15.67 -18.77 4.60
C PRO A 549 15.47 -18.06 5.95
N PHE A 550 14.65 -17.01 5.93
CA PHE A 550 14.34 -16.18 7.10
C PHE A 550 13.64 -17.00 8.19
N TYR A 551 13.88 -16.65 9.46
CA TYR A 551 13.23 -17.24 10.65
C TYR A 551 13.49 -18.73 10.92
N PHE A 552 14.30 -19.43 10.12
CA PHE A 552 14.66 -20.84 10.39
C PHE A 552 15.48 -21.01 11.69
N GLU A 553 16.28 -20.01 12.06
CA GLU A 553 17.01 -19.96 13.34
C GLU A 553 16.05 -19.86 14.53
N ALA A 554 15.02 -19.01 14.43
CA ALA A 554 14.00 -18.84 15.46
C ALA A 554 13.24 -20.15 15.72
N VAL A 555 12.97 -20.94 14.67
CA VAL A 555 12.31 -22.25 14.74
C VAL A 555 13.29 -23.40 15.07
N GLY A 556 14.61 -23.13 15.18
CA GLY A 556 15.63 -24.12 15.58
C GLY A 556 16.04 -25.14 14.51
N LEU A 557 15.95 -24.77 13.22
CA LEU A 557 16.19 -25.67 12.08
C LEU A 557 17.59 -25.59 11.43
N GLU A 558 18.53 -24.83 12.01
CA GLU A 558 19.84 -24.44 11.43
C GLU A 558 20.73 -25.57 10.87
N ARG A 559 20.53 -26.84 11.23
CA ARG A 559 21.46 -27.94 10.89
C ARG A 559 20.96 -28.93 9.83
N LEU A 560 19.89 -28.62 9.10
CA LEU A 560 19.29 -29.59 8.16
C LEU A 560 19.52 -29.23 6.69
N ALA A 561 20.48 -29.92 6.08
CA ALA A 561 20.83 -29.79 4.66
C ALA A 561 19.75 -30.23 3.64
N SER A 562 18.54 -30.62 4.07
CA SER A 562 17.48 -30.99 3.12
C SER A 562 16.08 -30.53 3.53
N ARG A 563 15.40 -29.87 2.59
CA ARG A 563 14.03 -29.34 2.69
C ARG A 563 13.02 -30.37 3.22
N ARG A 564 13.17 -31.65 2.81
CA ARG A 564 12.32 -32.75 3.31
C ARG A 564 12.53 -33.08 4.79
N ARG A 565 13.74 -32.97 5.32
CA ARG A 565 14.01 -33.23 6.76
C ARG A 565 13.62 -32.02 7.61
N ALA A 566 13.79 -30.81 7.08
CA ALA A 566 13.28 -29.58 7.69
C ALA A 566 11.75 -29.64 7.83
N LEU A 567 11.03 -29.98 6.77
CA LEU A 567 9.56 -30.11 6.78
C LEU A 567 9.06 -31.14 7.82
N LYS A 568 9.73 -32.29 7.94
CA LYS A 568 9.37 -33.35 8.90
C LYS A 568 9.61 -32.97 10.36
N ARG A 569 10.62 -32.13 10.65
CA ARG A 569 10.84 -31.61 12.01
C ARG A 569 9.92 -30.44 12.30
N ALA A 570 9.70 -29.54 11.33
CA ALA A 570 8.73 -28.47 11.45
C ALA A 570 7.34 -29.04 11.76
N SER A 571 6.86 -30.05 11.01
CA SER A 571 5.57 -30.71 11.29
C SER A 571 5.49 -31.39 12.66
N LYS A 572 6.65 -31.72 13.27
CA LYS A 572 6.71 -32.30 14.62
C LYS A 572 6.72 -31.22 15.71
N ILE A 573 7.35 -30.07 15.44
CA ILE A 573 7.39 -28.90 16.33
C ILE A 573 6.02 -28.19 16.32
N LEU A 574 5.36 -28.09 15.16
CA LEU A 574 4.04 -27.50 15.00
C LEU A 574 2.89 -28.29 15.68
N ARG A 575 3.15 -29.54 16.12
CA ARG A 575 2.21 -30.36 16.91
C ARG A 575 2.37 -30.17 18.43
N GLY A 576 3.37 -29.41 18.89
CA GLY A 576 3.56 -29.08 20.31
C GLY A 576 3.54 -27.55 20.54
N ASP A 577 3.71 -27.12 21.79
CA ASP A 577 3.78 -25.68 22.11
C ASP A 577 4.94 -25.01 21.37
N CYS A 578 4.60 -23.94 20.63
CA CYS A 578 5.54 -23.26 19.74
C CYS A 578 6.51 -22.38 20.53
N VAL A 579 7.67 -22.95 20.90
CA VAL A 579 8.78 -22.31 21.65
C VAL A 579 9.28 -20.99 21.04
N TYR A 580 8.97 -20.69 19.77
CA TYR A 580 9.35 -19.42 19.15
C TYR A 580 8.46 -18.24 19.54
N ARG A 581 7.28 -18.46 20.14
CA ARG A 581 6.40 -17.38 20.64
C ARG A 581 7.07 -16.60 21.78
N ASP A 582 7.84 -17.28 22.63
CA ASP A 582 8.53 -16.68 23.79
C ASP A 582 9.94 -16.15 23.45
N ARG A 583 10.41 -16.29 22.20
CA ARG A 583 11.75 -15.87 21.77
C ARG A 583 11.72 -14.49 21.12
N ARG A 584 12.50 -13.56 21.68
CA ARG A 584 12.72 -12.22 21.13
C ARG A 584 13.20 -12.28 19.67
N CYS A 585 12.57 -11.47 18.82
CA CYS A 585 13.03 -11.28 17.44
C CYS A 585 14.36 -10.54 17.42
N LEU A 586 15.34 -11.06 16.67
CA LEU A 586 16.69 -10.48 16.57
C LEU A 586 16.69 -9.10 15.88
N PHE A 587 15.78 -8.88 14.92
CA PHE A 587 15.72 -7.67 14.09
C PHE A 587 14.27 -7.19 13.88
N PRO A 588 13.64 -6.55 14.89
CA PRO A 588 12.20 -6.21 14.88
C PRO A 588 11.82 -5.23 13.75
N TRP A 589 12.62 -4.19 13.52
CA TRP A 589 12.37 -3.18 12.48
C TRP A 589 12.42 -3.76 11.07
N ALA A 590 13.33 -4.70 10.80
CA ALA A 590 13.40 -5.37 9.51
C ALA A 590 12.16 -6.25 9.27
N SER A 591 11.66 -6.94 10.31
CA SER A 591 10.43 -7.72 10.22
C SER A 591 9.18 -6.86 10.01
N LEU A 592 9.05 -5.72 10.70
CA LEU A 592 7.97 -4.75 10.46
C LEU A 592 8.05 -4.14 9.05
N PHE A 593 9.26 -3.85 8.58
CA PHE A 593 9.48 -3.39 7.23
C PHE A 593 9.00 -4.42 6.20
N ILE A 594 9.39 -5.70 6.35
CA ILE A 594 8.89 -6.79 5.48
C ILE A 594 7.36 -6.87 5.54
N TRP A 595 6.78 -6.80 6.74
CA TRP A 595 5.33 -6.83 6.94
C TRP A 595 4.61 -5.68 6.22
N ALA A 596 5.12 -4.45 6.30
CA ALA A 596 4.54 -3.29 5.61
C ALA A 596 4.70 -3.37 4.09
N VAL A 597 5.85 -3.84 3.61
CA VAL A 597 6.15 -4.01 2.19
C VAL A 597 5.24 -5.07 1.55
N LEU A 598 5.02 -6.20 2.24
CA LEU A 598 4.12 -7.26 1.77
C LEU A 598 2.67 -6.79 1.61
N GLN A 599 2.27 -5.73 2.32
CA GLN A 599 0.92 -5.15 2.29
C GLN A 599 0.76 -3.97 1.35
N ASN A 600 1.84 -3.56 0.68
CA ASN A 600 1.88 -2.36 -0.14
C ASN A 600 1.46 -1.08 0.63
N ARG A 601 1.81 -0.99 1.92
CA ARG A 601 1.56 0.21 2.75
C ARG A 601 2.71 1.20 2.59
N HIS A 602 2.52 2.19 1.73
CA HIS A 602 3.59 3.10 1.30
C HIS A 602 4.24 3.89 2.45
N GLU A 603 3.43 4.57 3.26
CA GLU A 603 3.92 5.47 4.32
C GLU A 603 4.54 4.69 5.48
N MET A 604 3.90 3.58 5.88
CA MET A 604 4.41 2.67 6.90
C MET A 604 5.75 2.03 6.50
N ALA A 605 5.86 1.56 5.24
CA ALA A 605 7.10 0.96 4.76
C ALA A 605 8.24 1.98 4.74
N THR A 606 7.97 3.25 4.43
CA THR A 606 8.99 4.31 4.53
C THR A 606 9.42 4.59 5.97
N LEU A 607 8.47 4.67 6.91
CA LEU A 607 8.79 4.86 8.33
C LEU A 607 9.63 3.71 8.89
N PHE A 608 9.25 2.46 8.63
CA PHE A 608 10.04 1.33 9.12
C PHE A 608 11.40 1.23 8.47
N TRP A 609 11.53 1.66 7.22
CA TRP A 609 12.82 1.76 6.57
C TRP A 609 13.70 2.87 7.19
N GLU A 610 13.12 4.00 7.57
CA GLU A 610 13.81 5.08 8.31
C GLU A 610 14.31 4.60 9.69
N MET A 611 13.63 3.65 10.32
CA MET A 611 14.06 3.07 11.60
C MET A 611 14.96 1.82 11.45
N ALA A 612 14.91 1.14 10.30
CA ALA A 612 15.70 -0.06 10.06
C ALA A 612 17.21 0.23 9.92
N GLY A 613 18.03 -0.68 10.43
CA GLY A 613 19.45 -0.75 10.13
C GLY A 613 19.71 -1.26 8.71
N GLU A 614 20.97 -1.16 8.26
CA GLU A 614 21.40 -1.57 6.91
C GLU A 614 20.58 -0.91 5.80
N SER A 615 20.50 0.42 5.85
CA SER A 615 19.66 1.28 5.02
C SER A 615 19.67 0.93 3.54
N VAL A 616 20.87 0.74 2.96
CA VAL A 616 21.02 0.46 1.52
C VAL A 616 20.49 -0.94 1.20
N LEU A 617 20.83 -1.94 2.02
CA LEU A 617 20.43 -3.32 1.78
C LEU A 617 18.92 -3.51 1.99
N SER A 618 18.38 -2.95 3.07
CA SER A 618 16.94 -2.99 3.39
C SER A 618 16.09 -2.36 2.28
N ALA A 619 16.54 -1.24 1.69
CA ALA A 619 15.86 -0.65 0.53
C ALA A 619 15.88 -1.58 -0.70
N LEU A 620 17.02 -2.20 -1.01
CA LEU A 620 17.15 -3.15 -2.12
C LEU A 620 16.29 -4.40 -1.90
N SER A 621 16.21 -4.90 -0.67
CA SER A 621 15.35 -6.03 -0.30
C SER A 621 13.87 -5.69 -0.45
N GLY A 622 13.43 -4.51 -0.01
CA GLY A 622 12.07 -4.02 -0.26
C GLY A 622 11.75 -3.91 -1.75
N CYS A 623 12.69 -3.36 -2.55
CA CYS A 623 12.57 -3.27 -4.00
C CYS A 623 12.38 -4.64 -4.66
N LYS A 624 13.17 -5.65 -4.23
CA LYS A 624 13.07 -7.03 -4.73
C LYS A 624 11.70 -7.64 -4.42
N ILE A 625 11.25 -7.57 -3.17
CA ILE A 625 9.97 -8.14 -2.72
C ILE A 625 8.82 -7.53 -3.53
N LEU A 626 8.77 -6.20 -3.66
CA LEU A 626 7.71 -5.50 -4.40
C LEU A 626 7.71 -5.83 -5.89
N ARG A 627 8.88 -5.97 -6.51
CA ARG A 627 8.97 -6.35 -7.93
C ARG A 627 8.46 -7.76 -8.17
N GLU A 628 8.83 -8.73 -7.33
CA GLU A 628 8.30 -10.09 -7.46
C GLU A 628 6.80 -10.15 -7.15
N LEU A 629 6.31 -9.43 -6.14
CA LEU A 629 4.87 -9.31 -5.86
C LEU A 629 4.11 -8.70 -7.05
N SER A 630 4.64 -7.63 -7.66
CA SER A 630 4.02 -6.98 -8.83
C SER A 630 3.89 -7.90 -10.05
N LYS A 631 4.71 -8.97 -10.13
CA LYS A 631 4.60 -9.98 -11.20
C LYS A 631 3.47 -10.96 -10.94
N LEU A 632 3.16 -11.25 -9.67
CA LEU A 632 2.10 -12.16 -9.26
C LEU A 632 0.71 -11.50 -9.22
N GLU A 633 0.65 -10.18 -9.09
CA GLU A 633 -0.60 -9.42 -8.99
C GLU A 633 -1.32 -9.26 -10.35
N THR A 634 -2.64 -9.53 -10.36
CA THR A 634 -3.50 -9.42 -11.55
C THR A 634 -4.09 -8.03 -11.73
N GLU A 635 -4.37 -7.32 -10.63
CA GLU A 635 -4.94 -5.98 -10.65
C GLU A 635 -3.92 -4.93 -11.11
N THR A 636 -4.31 -4.05 -12.02
CA THR A 636 -3.38 -3.09 -12.65
C THR A 636 -2.99 -1.94 -11.73
N GLU A 637 -3.92 -1.44 -10.91
CA GLU A 637 -3.68 -0.30 -10.02
C GLU A 637 -2.71 -0.66 -8.88
N THR A 638 -2.97 -1.76 -8.18
CA THR A 638 -2.09 -2.29 -7.12
C THR A 638 -0.71 -2.66 -7.66
N LYS A 639 -0.65 -3.21 -8.88
CA LYS A 639 0.62 -3.49 -9.57
C LYS A 639 1.41 -2.23 -9.91
N LEU A 640 0.76 -1.15 -10.31
CA LEU A 640 1.42 0.13 -10.58
C LEU A 640 1.96 0.74 -9.28
N SER A 641 1.15 0.78 -8.22
CA SER A 641 1.58 1.32 -6.93
C SER A 641 2.73 0.52 -6.31
N MET A 642 2.72 -0.81 -6.40
CA MET A 642 3.87 -1.65 -5.99
C MET A 642 5.15 -1.33 -6.78
N LYS A 643 5.03 -1.09 -8.09
CA LYS A 643 6.19 -0.71 -8.94
C LYS A 643 6.73 0.67 -8.60
N GLU A 644 5.85 1.64 -8.35
CA GLU A 644 6.23 2.99 -7.92
C GLU A 644 6.94 2.94 -6.56
N LEU A 645 6.43 2.16 -5.61
CA LEU A 645 7.08 1.96 -4.32
C LEU A 645 8.45 1.27 -4.47
N ALA A 646 8.55 0.26 -5.34
CA ALA A 646 9.82 -0.41 -5.63
C ALA A 646 10.85 0.57 -6.23
N GLN A 647 10.42 1.46 -7.12
CA GLN A 647 11.28 2.49 -7.70
C GLN A 647 11.72 3.51 -6.64
N LYS A 648 10.81 3.91 -5.73
CA LYS A 648 11.13 4.79 -4.61
C LYS A 648 12.23 4.20 -3.74
N PHE A 649 12.15 2.92 -3.38
CA PHE A 649 13.22 2.25 -2.62
C PHE A 649 14.53 2.11 -3.40
N GLU A 650 14.50 1.87 -4.71
CA GLU A 650 15.72 1.86 -5.52
C GLU A 650 16.40 3.24 -5.53
N ASN A 651 15.63 4.32 -5.65
CA ASN A 651 16.15 5.69 -5.60
C ASN A 651 16.75 6.00 -4.22
N LEU A 652 16.07 5.63 -3.13
CA LEU A 652 16.59 5.80 -1.76
C LEU A 652 17.92 5.04 -1.54
N ALA A 653 18.02 3.81 -2.05
CA ALA A 653 19.26 3.03 -2.00
C ALA A 653 20.39 3.70 -2.78
N HIS A 654 20.09 4.24 -3.97
CA HIS A 654 21.04 4.97 -4.81
C HIS A 654 21.56 6.24 -4.11
N ASP A 655 20.66 7.04 -3.54
CA ASP A 655 20.99 8.34 -2.94
C ASP A 655 21.79 8.19 -1.64
N ILE A 656 21.42 7.25 -0.75
CA ILE A 656 22.19 6.99 0.47
C ILE A 656 23.58 6.45 0.13
N PHE A 657 23.67 5.56 -0.87
CA PHE A 657 24.97 5.07 -1.30
C PHE A 657 25.84 6.18 -1.89
N SER A 658 25.24 7.13 -2.61
CA SER A 658 25.93 8.33 -3.10
C SER A 658 26.49 9.18 -1.95
N SER A 659 25.71 9.40 -0.88
CA SER A 659 26.18 10.06 0.34
C SER A 659 27.35 9.32 0.99
N CYS A 660 27.21 8.00 1.14
CA CYS A 660 28.27 7.13 1.70
C CYS A 660 29.56 7.18 0.87
N TYR A 661 29.44 7.16 -0.46
CA TYR A 661 30.57 7.22 -1.39
C TYR A 661 31.28 8.57 -1.34
N ARG A 662 30.53 9.68 -1.27
CA ARG A 662 31.10 11.03 -1.11
C ARG A 662 31.84 11.20 0.22
N SER A 663 31.36 10.55 1.28
CA SER A 663 32.01 10.57 2.60
C SER A 663 33.31 9.76 2.61
N ASN A 664 33.27 8.50 2.15
CA ASN A 664 34.46 7.65 2.11
C ASN A 664 34.35 6.52 1.07
N GLU A 665 35.18 6.57 0.03
CA GLU A 665 35.22 5.56 -1.04
C GLU A 665 35.55 4.16 -0.50
N ASN A 666 36.59 3.99 0.33
CA ASN A 666 37.03 2.68 0.82
C ASN A 666 36.00 2.00 1.74
N ARG A 667 35.34 2.76 2.63
CA ARG A 667 34.27 2.23 3.48
C ARG A 667 33.03 1.87 2.66
N SER A 668 32.69 2.68 1.66
CA SER A 668 31.57 2.39 0.76
C SER A 668 31.78 1.10 -0.06
N PHE A 669 33.01 0.81 -0.47
CA PHE A 669 33.34 -0.47 -1.13
C PHE A 669 33.16 -1.67 -0.20
N THR A 670 33.59 -1.52 1.04
CA THR A 670 33.40 -2.54 2.10
C THR A 670 31.91 -2.78 2.36
N LEU A 671 31.10 -1.72 2.31
CA LEU A 671 29.64 -1.80 2.44
C LEU A 671 28.98 -2.64 1.33
N LEU A 672 29.47 -2.56 0.08
CA LEU A 672 28.89 -3.31 -1.04
C LEU A 672 29.16 -4.83 -0.99
N ILE A 673 30.30 -5.23 -0.44
CA ILE A 673 30.78 -6.62 -0.42
C ILE A 673 30.52 -7.35 0.89
N ARG A 674 30.13 -6.64 1.96
CA ARG A 674 29.87 -7.24 3.27
C ARG A 674 28.69 -8.20 3.21
N LYS A 675 28.77 -9.30 3.97
CA LYS A 675 27.62 -10.15 4.27
C LYS A 675 26.80 -9.54 5.41
N SER A 676 25.50 -9.44 5.18
CA SER A 676 24.55 -9.00 6.19
C SER A 676 24.07 -10.17 7.07
N PRO A 677 24.08 -10.04 8.41
CA PRO A 677 23.39 -10.97 9.30
C PRO A 677 21.86 -10.78 9.29
N VAL A 678 21.37 -9.57 8.98
CA VAL A 678 19.92 -9.24 8.98
C VAL A 678 19.22 -9.93 7.80
N TRP A 679 19.84 -9.90 6.63
CA TRP A 679 19.29 -10.39 5.38
C TRP A 679 19.92 -11.71 4.94
N GLY A 680 20.00 -12.70 5.84
CA GLY A 680 20.33 -14.09 5.51
C GLY A 680 21.69 -14.30 4.83
N GLY A 681 22.72 -13.56 5.25
CA GLY A 681 24.10 -13.72 4.77
C GLY A 681 24.39 -13.11 3.39
N THR A 682 23.51 -12.25 2.87
CA THR A 682 23.60 -11.69 1.52
C THR A 682 24.46 -10.44 1.43
N THR A 683 24.97 -10.15 0.23
CA THR A 683 25.68 -8.91 -0.08
C THR A 683 24.79 -7.93 -0.82
N CYS A 684 25.09 -6.63 -0.72
CA CYS A 684 24.35 -5.57 -1.41
C CYS A 684 24.33 -5.79 -2.93
N LEU A 685 25.46 -6.23 -3.51
CA LEU A 685 25.55 -6.52 -4.95
C LEU A 685 24.68 -7.72 -5.35
N GLN A 686 24.62 -8.78 -4.54
CA GLN A 686 23.77 -9.94 -4.82
C GLN A 686 22.28 -9.59 -4.70
N MET A 687 21.91 -8.80 -3.68
CA MET A 687 20.53 -8.34 -3.51
C MET A 687 20.11 -7.41 -4.66
N ALA A 688 20.95 -6.44 -5.04
CA ALA A 688 20.69 -5.54 -6.15
C ALA A 688 20.52 -6.28 -7.47
N MET A 689 21.34 -7.31 -7.74
CA MET A 689 21.17 -8.16 -8.92
C MET A 689 19.87 -8.95 -8.87
N GLY A 690 19.56 -9.54 -7.73
CA GLY A 690 18.32 -10.28 -7.51
C GLY A 690 17.06 -9.41 -7.60
N ALA A 691 17.18 -8.10 -7.37
CA ALA A 691 16.12 -7.11 -7.50
C ALA A 691 16.00 -6.51 -8.91
N ASP A 692 16.96 -6.76 -9.82
CA ASP A 692 17.13 -6.05 -11.11
C ASP A 692 17.24 -4.52 -10.92
N ALA A 693 18.00 -4.08 -9.90
CA ALA A 693 18.17 -2.67 -9.53
C ALA A 693 19.16 -1.94 -10.46
N ARG A 694 18.72 -1.64 -11.68
CA ARG A 694 19.55 -1.06 -12.75
C ARG A 694 20.08 0.33 -12.42
N LEU A 695 19.29 1.19 -11.78
CA LEU A 695 19.70 2.54 -11.39
C LEU A 695 20.82 2.47 -10.34
N PHE A 696 20.69 1.55 -9.38
CA PHE A 696 21.72 1.33 -8.36
C PHE A 696 23.07 0.91 -8.99
N PHE A 697 23.06 -0.03 -9.95
CA PHE A 697 24.29 -0.44 -10.65
C PHE A 697 24.89 0.66 -11.54
N SER A 698 24.08 1.61 -11.98
CA SER A 698 24.57 2.72 -12.81
C SER A 698 25.38 3.75 -12.02
N HIS A 699 25.31 3.73 -10.69
CA HIS A 699 26.01 4.63 -9.80
C HIS A 699 27.54 4.55 -9.98
N ASP A 700 28.20 5.70 -10.05
CA ASP A 700 29.64 5.78 -10.35
C ASP A 700 30.51 5.08 -9.31
N GLY A 701 30.13 5.09 -8.03
CA GLY A 701 30.83 4.36 -6.98
C GLY A 701 30.77 2.84 -7.15
N VAL A 702 29.62 2.28 -7.58
CA VAL A 702 29.50 0.84 -7.87
C VAL A 702 30.36 0.49 -9.08
N GLN A 703 30.34 1.34 -10.12
CA GLN A 703 31.18 1.17 -11.31
C GLN A 703 32.68 1.37 -11.02
N SER A 704 33.05 2.21 -10.05
CA SER A 704 34.42 2.39 -9.55
C SER A 704 34.91 1.09 -8.90
N LEU A 705 34.10 0.52 -7.99
CA LEU A 705 34.38 -0.78 -7.37
C LEU A 705 34.52 -1.89 -8.43
N LEU A 706 33.59 -1.97 -9.38
CA LEU A 706 33.66 -2.99 -10.44
C LEU A 706 34.88 -2.81 -11.34
N SER A 707 35.28 -1.56 -11.60
CA SER A 707 36.53 -1.27 -12.31
C SER A 707 37.75 -1.68 -11.49
N GLN A 708 37.74 -1.46 -10.17
CA GLN A 708 38.80 -1.94 -9.29
C GLN A 708 38.89 -3.47 -9.25
N ILE A 709 37.75 -4.17 -9.17
CA ILE A 709 37.72 -5.64 -9.24
C ILE A 709 38.20 -6.13 -10.62
N TRP A 710 37.84 -5.44 -11.70
CA TRP A 710 38.26 -5.76 -13.06
C TRP A 710 39.79 -5.66 -13.22
N TRP A 711 40.40 -4.55 -12.79
CA TRP A 711 41.85 -4.31 -12.87
C TRP A 711 42.66 -5.10 -11.82
N GLY A 712 42.03 -5.54 -10.72
CA GLY A 712 42.66 -6.34 -9.68
C GLY A 712 43.73 -5.55 -8.91
N ASP A 713 44.94 -6.09 -8.85
CA ASP A 713 46.08 -5.46 -8.16
C ASP A 713 46.80 -4.40 -9.04
N MET A 714 46.37 -4.21 -10.28
CA MET A 714 46.92 -3.24 -11.23
C MET A 714 46.23 -1.88 -11.10
N THR A 715 46.94 -0.78 -11.40
CA THR A 715 46.33 0.56 -11.40
C THR A 715 45.42 0.77 -12.62
N ARG A 716 44.43 1.65 -12.49
CA ARG A 716 43.37 1.88 -13.51
C ARG A 716 43.89 2.59 -14.77
N ASP A 717 45.01 3.30 -14.67
CA ASP A 717 45.52 4.18 -15.75
C ASP A 717 46.37 3.44 -16.80
N THR A 718 46.51 2.11 -16.67
CA THR A 718 47.30 1.33 -17.62
C THR A 718 46.59 1.20 -18.96
N ALA A 719 47.17 1.80 -20.02
CA ALA A 719 46.64 1.69 -21.37
C ALA A 719 46.65 0.25 -21.91
N VAL A 720 45.63 -0.12 -22.69
CA VAL A 720 45.45 -1.50 -23.21
C VAL A 720 46.63 -1.97 -24.06
N TRP A 721 47.29 -1.09 -24.83
CA TRP A 721 48.44 -1.48 -25.63
C TRP A 721 49.65 -1.90 -24.78
N LYS A 722 49.82 -1.32 -23.58
CA LYS A 722 50.84 -1.77 -22.61
C LYS A 722 50.54 -3.20 -22.11
N LEU A 723 49.26 -3.55 -21.95
CA LEU A 723 48.82 -4.91 -21.61
C LEU A 723 49.10 -5.90 -22.74
N LEU A 724 48.77 -5.53 -23.98
CA LEU A 724 49.02 -6.37 -25.15
C LEU A 724 50.53 -6.65 -25.30
N LEU A 725 51.37 -5.61 -25.17
CA LEU A 725 52.82 -5.75 -25.26
C LEU A 725 53.38 -6.67 -24.16
N THR A 726 52.88 -6.54 -22.93
CA THR A 726 53.29 -7.38 -21.78
C THR A 726 52.72 -8.80 -21.84
N PHE A 727 51.59 -9.00 -22.51
CA PHE A 727 51.03 -10.34 -22.76
C PHE A 727 51.92 -11.15 -23.72
N PHE A 728 52.39 -10.53 -24.82
CA PHE A 728 53.30 -11.19 -25.77
C PHE A 728 54.73 -11.30 -25.25
N CYS A 729 55.19 -10.36 -24.43
CA CYS A 729 56.50 -10.41 -23.78
C CYS A 729 56.35 -10.33 -22.26
N PRO A 730 56.15 -11.48 -21.57
CA PRO A 730 55.94 -11.52 -20.13
C PRO A 730 57.10 -10.98 -19.28
N VAL A 731 58.31 -10.89 -19.85
CA VAL A 731 59.49 -10.30 -19.19
C VAL A 731 59.28 -8.81 -18.89
N LEU A 732 58.48 -8.11 -19.70
CA LEU A 732 58.17 -6.68 -19.51
C LEU A 732 57.32 -6.41 -18.25
N CYS A 733 56.66 -7.44 -17.69
CA CYS A 733 55.89 -7.32 -16.43
C CYS A 733 56.77 -6.89 -15.23
N TYR A 734 58.07 -7.19 -15.28
CA TYR A 734 59.01 -6.82 -14.22
C TYR A 734 59.53 -5.39 -14.33
N THR A 735 59.32 -4.72 -15.47
CA THR A 735 59.71 -3.32 -15.68
C THR A 735 58.70 -2.34 -15.07
N LYS A 736 59.05 -1.05 -14.97
CA LYS A 736 58.12 0.01 -14.51
C LYS A 736 57.03 0.39 -15.54
N LEU A 737 56.84 -0.39 -16.60
CA LEU A 737 55.83 -0.14 -17.64
C LEU A 737 54.39 -0.24 -17.10
N ILE A 738 54.17 -1.14 -16.13
CA ILE A 738 52.91 -1.35 -15.43
C ILE A 738 53.09 -0.90 -13.97
N SER A 739 52.19 -0.03 -13.50
CA SER A 739 52.10 0.30 -12.09
C SER A 739 51.18 -0.71 -11.39
N PHE A 740 51.66 -1.25 -10.29
CA PHE A 740 50.90 -2.14 -9.42
C PHE A 740 50.60 -1.36 -8.14
N ARG A 741 49.42 -1.57 -7.57
CA ARG A 741 49.05 -0.92 -6.30
C ARG A 741 49.93 -1.49 -5.19
N ASN A 742 50.84 -0.69 -4.67
CA ASN A 742 51.72 -1.09 -3.57
C ASN A 742 50.90 -1.23 -2.28
N GLN A 743 51.12 -2.31 -1.54
CA GLN A 743 50.52 -2.49 -0.20
C GLN A 743 51.08 -1.48 0.82
N ASP A 744 52.23 -0.86 0.52
CA ASP A 744 53.02 -0.05 1.45
C ASP A 744 52.75 1.48 1.33
N GLU A 745 52.06 1.97 0.30
CA GLU A 745 51.80 3.42 0.13
C GLU A 745 50.82 3.99 1.18
N HIS A 746 49.97 3.16 1.80
CA HIS A 746 49.11 3.59 2.90
C HIS A 746 49.83 3.68 4.26
N GLN A 747 51.01 3.06 4.42
CA GLN A 747 51.81 3.20 5.64
C GLN A 747 52.67 4.49 5.64
N GLN A 748 53.04 5.00 4.46
CA GLN A 748 53.82 6.24 4.37
C GLN A 748 53.01 7.53 4.58
N GLU A 749 51.67 7.48 4.50
CA GLU A 749 50.81 8.61 4.88
C GLU A 749 50.65 8.74 6.41
N GLU A 750 50.91 7.68 7.19
CA GLU A 750 50.85 7.73 8.65
C GLU A 750 52.12 8.31 9.30
N ASP A 751 53.29 8.15 8.67
CA ASP A 751 54.58 8.67 9.19
C ASP A 751 54.82 10.17 8.92
N LYS A 752 53.87 10.89 8.31
CA LYS A 752 53.93 12.36 8.12
C LYS A 752 52.90 13.09 8.99
N LYS A 753 53.08 13.04 10.31
CA LYS A 753 52.64 14.14 11.19
C LYS A 753 53.88 14.77 11.85
N PRO A 754 54.05 16.10 11.82
CA PRO A 754 55.14 16.75 12.54
C PRO A 754 54.91 16.64 14.05
N GLN A 755 55.97 16.33 14.77
CA GLN A 755 56.08 16.25 16.21
C GLN A 755 56.22 17.66 16.78
N ASP A 756 55.27 18.11 17.60
CA ASP A 756 55.43 19.28 18.48
C ASP A 756 54.91 18.91 19.88
N ASP A 757 55.81 18.98 20.86
CA ASP A 757 55.60 18.71 22.28
C ASP A 757 54.98 19.94 22.99
N CYS A 758 53.87 19.74 23.72
CA CYS A 758 53.52 20.55 24.90
C CYS A 758 52.42 19.87 25.74
N PRO A 759 52.60 19.65 27.06
CA PRO A 759 51.59 19.02 27.91
C PRO A 759 50.84 20.04 28.77
N LEU A 760 49.61 20.44 28.38
CA LEU A 760 48.51 20.80 29.31
C LEU A 760 47.23 21.22 28.56
N ARG A 761 46.19 20.38 28.56
CA ARG A 761 44.79 20.72 28.90
C ARG A 761 43.82 19.59 28.51
N ASP A 762 42.97 19.26 29.48
CA ASP A 762 41.88 18.28 29.39
C ASP A 762 40.73 18.72 28.47
N ASN A 763 40.01 17.69 27.99
CA ASN A 763 38.63 17.70 27.48
C ASN A 763 38.31 18.53 26.23
N GLU A 764 38.43 17.88 25.06
CA GLU A 764 37.43 17.85 23.97
C GLU A 764 38.09 17.27 22.70
N SER A 765 37.99 15.95 22.48
CA SER A 765 38.10 15.30 21.15
C SER A 765 38.05 13.78 21.27
N LEU A 766 36.85 13.21 21.34
CA LEU A 766 36.65 11.76 21.16
C LEU A 766 35.74 11.48 19.96
N TYR A 767 36.04 12.07 18.81
CA TYR A 767 35.45 11.65 17.54
C TYR A 767 36.34 12.14 16.38
N GLY A 768 37.37 11.38 16.01
CA GLY A 768 38.22 11.79 14.90
C GLY A 768 39.39 10.87 14.61
N ALA A 769 39.30 10.22 13.45
CA ALA A 769 40.43 9.70 12.67
C ALA A 769 41.23 8.50 13.21
N THR A 770 40.71 7.29 12.96
CA THR A 770 41.56 6.18 12.50
C THR A 770 41.06 5.73 11.12
N VAL A 771 41.83 6.07 10.09
CA VAL A 771 41.61 5.67 8.70
C VAL A 771 41.98 4.19 8.61
N PHE A 772 41.07 3.35 8.12
CA PHE A 772 41.38 1.94 7.84
C PHE A 772 41.40 1.75 6.32
N SER A 773 42.50 1.22 5.79
CA SER A 773 42.62 0.79 4.40
C SER A 773 41.97 -0.58 4.20
N PHE A 774 41.59 -0.91 2.96
CA PHE A 774 41.01 -2.21 2.57
C PHE A 774 41.92 -3.41 2.92
N SER A 775 43.19 -3.14 3.20
CA SER A 775 44.18 -4.12 3.69
C SER A 775 44.05 -4.42 5.19
N ASP A 776 43.65 -3.45 6.03
CA ASP A 776 43.67 -3.56 7.50
C ASP A 776 42.59 -4.49 8.05
N ILE A 777 41.52 -4.73 7.30
CA ILE A 777 40.48 -5.72 7.66
C ILE A 777 41.04 -7.16 7.65
N LYS A 778 42.16 -7.42 6.96
CA LYS A 778 42.90 -8.69 7.10
C LYS A 778 43.86 -8.72 8.30
N HIS A 779 44.11 -7.58 8.94
CA HIS A 779 45.12 -7.44 9.99
C HIS A 779 44.54 -7.26 11.41
N ILE A 780 43.28 -6.83 11.56
CA ILE A 780 42.67 -6.57 12.89
C ILE A 780 42.28 -7.84 13.67
N ASP A 781 42.14 -9.00 13.02
CA ASP A 781 41.82 -10.27 13.70
C ASP A 781 43.00 -10.86 14.51
N ALA A 782 44.18 -10.21 14.53
CA ALA A 782 45.36 -10.70 15.24
C ALA A 782 45.52 -10.20 16.69
N ASP A 783 44.86 -9.10 17.08
CA ASP A 783 45.19 -8.39 18.33
C ASP A 783 44.13 -8.46 19.44
N PHE A 784 43.16 -9.38 19.36
CA PHE A 784 42.24 -9.66 20.47
C PHE A 784 42.38 -11.10 20.98
N GLN A 785 43.43 -11.34 21.77
CA GLN A 785 43.54 -12.53 22.61
C GLN A 785 43.87 -12.09 24.04
N ASP A 786 42.85 -11.72 24.82
CA ASP A 786 42.99 -11.73 26.28
C ASP A 786 43.07 -13.19 26.77
N PRO A 787 43.91 -13.48 27.78
CA PRO A 787 44.14 -14.84 28.27
C PRO A 787 43.00 -15.31 29.18
N ILE A 788 42.86 -16.63 29.32
CA ILE A 788 42.03 -17.40 30.27
C ILE A 788 40.84 -18.14 29.62
N THR A 789 41.11 -19.34 29.09
CA THR A 789 40.48 -20.64 29.47
C THR A 789 40.89 -21.74 28.46
N PRO A 790 41.18 -22.99 28.92
CA PRO A 790 41.74 -24.03 28.06
C PRO A 790 40.66 -24.92 27.40
N TYR A 791 40.99 -25.41 26.20
CA TYR A 791 40.46 -26.61 25.55
C TYR A 791 39.01 -26.61 25.01
N HIS A 792 38.88 -26.43 23.69
CA HIS A 792 38.11 -27.34 22.82
C HIS A 792 38.66 -27.33 21.38
N LYS A 793 39.05 -28.51 20.90
CA LYS A 793 39.61 -28.78 19.57
C LYS A 793 38.60 -28.51 18.46
N GLY A 794 39.00 -27.76 17.43
CA GLY A 794 38.39 -27.87 16.09
C GLY A 794 38.03 -26.57 15.36
N THR A 795 38.90 -25.57 15.31
CA THR A 795 38.79 -24.44 14.36
C THR A 795 39.97 -24.47 13.39
N PRO A 796 39.74 -24.35 12.06
CA PRO A 796 40.84 -24.32 11.10
C PRO A 796 41.59 -22.99 11.24
N HIS A 797 42.83 -23.05 11.71
CA HIS A 797 43.77 -21.92 11.67
C HIS A 797 43.86 -21.34 10.25
N TYR A 798 43.63 -20.03 10.11
CA TYR A 798 43.86 -19.29 8.88
C TYR A 798 45.37 -19.26 8.58
N TYR A 799 45.77 -20.07 7.58
CA TYR A 799 47.13 -20.10 7.06
C TYR A 799 47.46 -18.75 6.40
N ARG A 800 48.33 -17.95 7.03
CA ARG A 800 48.96 -16.76 6.40
C ARG A 800 49.95 -17.27 5.33
N PRO A 801 49.80 -16.98 4.03
CA PRO A 801 50.84 -17.33 3.07
C PRO A 801 52.07 -16.45 3.35
N PRO A 802 53.29 -17.01 3.41
CA PRO A 802 54.51 -16.23 3.58
C PRO A 802 54.67 -15.22 2.43
N LYS A 803 55.27 -14.05 2.70
CA LYS A 803 55.67 -13.07 1.68
C LYS A 803 56.50 -13.82 0.63
N ARG A 804 55.94 -13.96 -0.58
CA ARG A 804 56.58 -14.68 -1.70
C ARG A 804 57.66 -13.77 -2.31
N PRO A 805 58.70 -14.34 -2.95
CA PRO A 805 59.70 -13.54 -3.64
C PRO A 805 59.05 -12.61 -4.67
N PHE A 806 59.59 -11.39 -4.79
CA PHE A 806 59.06 -10.28 -5.61
C PHE A 806 58.64 -10.71 -7.02
N ILE A 807 59.46 -11.56 -7.66
CA ILE A 807 59.24 -12.11 -9.01
C ILE A 807 57.94 -12.92 -9.07
N VAL A 808 57.75 -13.84 -8.13
CA VAL A 808 56.56 -14.72 -8.10
C VAL A 808 55.31 -13.93 -7.68
N SER A 809 55.46 -12.87 -6.89
CA SER A 809 54.36 -11.98 -6.53
C SER A 809 53.86 -11.20 -7.74
N ARG A 810 54.74 -10.54 -8.49
CA ARG A 810 54.38 -9.76 -9.69
C ARG A 810 53.78 -10.61 -10.81
N TRP A 811 54.38 -11.78 -11.07
CA TRP A 811 53.83 -12.73 -12.03
C TRP A 811 52.41 -13.15 -11.66
N ARG A 812 52.15 -13.40 -10.37
CA ARG A 812 50.81 -13.76 -9.90
C ARG A 812 49.84 -12.59 -10.03
N GLN A 813 50.23 -11.39 -9.62
CA GLN A 813 49.39 -10.18 -9.66
C GLN A 813 48.93 -9.87 -11.07
N PHE A 814 49.81 -10.00 -12.07
CA PHE A 814 49.47 -9.80 -13.47
C PHE A 814 48.52 -10.89 -13.98
N TRP A 815 48.90 -12.18 -13.92
CA TRP A 815 48.10 -13.25 -14.53
C TRP A 815 46.80 -13.58 -13.79
N PHE A 816 46.65 -13.20 -12.52
CA PHE A 816 45.39 -13.37 -11.78
C PHE A 816 44.39 -12.23 -11.99
N ALA A 817 44.79 -11.12 -12.63
CA ALA A 817 43.89 -10.03 -12.93
C ALA A 817 42.81 -10.46 -13.96
N PRO A 818 41.53 -10.10 -13.77
CA PRO A 818 40.48 -10.40 -14.74
C PRO A 818 40.74 -9.82 -16.13
N VAL A 819 41.30 -8.60 -16.23
CA VAL A 819 41.59 -7.95 -17.53
C VAL A 819 42.54 -8.77 -18.39
N THR A 820 43.59 -9.33 -17.78
CA THR A 820 44.59 -10.13 -18.53
C THR A 820 44.00 -11.46 -18.97
N ALA A 821 43.14 -12.07 -18.14
CA ALA A 821 42.42 -13.30 -18.51
C ALA A 821 41.43 -13.03 -19.67
N PHE A 822 40.71 -11.91 -19.62
CA PHE A 822 39.83 -11.47 -20.71
C PHE A 822 40.63 -11.23 -22.00
N LEU A 823 41.70 -10.44 -21.95
CA LEU A 823 42.53 -10.13 -23.11
C LEU A 823 43.13 -11.40 -23.74
N GLY A 824 43.60 -12.33 -22.90
CA GLY A 824 44.08 -13.63 -23.33
C GLY A 824 42.99 -14.46 -24.02
N ASN A 825 41.78 -14.50 -23.47
CA ASN A 825 40.64 -15.18 -24.10
C ASN A 825 40.27 -14.57 -25.45
N VAL A 826 40.20 -13.23 -25.56
CA VAL A 826 39.90 -12.54 -26.83
C VAL A 826 40.93 -12.89 -27.89
N LEU A 827 42.22 -12.78 -27.56
CA LEU A 827 43.31 -13.04 -28.48
C LEU A 827 43.32 -14.49 -28.96
N MET A 828 43.16 -15.43 -28.02
CA MET A 828 43.11 -16.86 -28.34
C MET A 828 41.85 -17.21 -29.14
N TYR A 829 40.73 -16.52 -28.92
CA TYR A 829 39.51 -16.71 -29.71
C TYR A 829 39.66 -16.22 -31.16
N PHE A 830 40.33 -15.08 -31.40
CA PHE A 830 40.67 -14.67 -32.76
C PHE A 830 41.58 -15.67 -33.46
N LEU A 831 42.57 -16.23 -32.75
CA LEU A 831 43.43 -17.27 -33.30
C LEU A 831 42.66 -18.55 -33.62
N PHE A 832 41.69 -18.93 -32.78
CA PHE A 832 40.76 -20.02 -33.05
C PHE A 832 39.94 -19.79 -34.32
N LEU A 833 39.37 -18.60 -34.52
CA LEU A 833 38.61 -18.29 -35.74
C LEU A 833 39.50 -18.31 -36.99
N LEU A 834 40.73 -17.79 -36.90
CA LEU A 834 41.69 -17.85 -38.01
C LEU A 834 42.08 -19.30 -38.34
N LEU A 835 42.32 -20.13 -37.32
CA LEU A 835 42.59 -21.55 -37.51
C LEU A 835 41.39 -22.27 -38.13
N PHE A 836 40.16 -21.98 -37.69
CA PHE A 836 38.95 -22.58 -38.23
C PHE A 836 38.74 -22.17 -39.70
N ALA A 837 38.91 -20.89 -40.03
CA ALA A 837 38.85 -20.41 -41.41
C ALA A 837 39.93 -21.06 -42.30
N TYR A 838 41.15 -21.19 -41.79
CA TYR A 838 42.25 -21.86 -42.50
C TYR A 838 41.92 -23.33 -42.79
N VAL A 839 41.42 -24.06 -41.80
CA VAL A 839 40.99 -25.46 -41.95
C VAL A 839 39.87 -25.60 -42.98
N LEU A 840 38.85 -24.71 -42.97
CA LEU A 840 37.71 -24.78 -43.90
C LEU A 840 38.06 -24.43 -45.35
N LEU A 841 38.99 -23.50 -45.55
CA LEU A 841 39.34 -22.97 -46.88
C LEU A 841 40.50 -23.72 -47.53
N VAL A 842 41.51 -24.13 -46.77
CA VAL A 842 42.77 -24.68 -47.30
C VAL A 842 42.91 -26.17 -47.01
N ASP A 843 42.69 -26.58 -45.77
CA ASP A 843 43.13 -27.89 -45.25
C ASP A 843 42.01 -28.93 -45.09
N PHE A 844 40.85 -28.72 -45.72
CA PHE A 844 39.68 -29.62 -45.62
C PHE A 844 39.84 -30.87 -46.51
N LYS A 845 40.51 -31.90 -45.98
CA LYS A 845 40.82 -33.15 -46.69
C LYS A 845 39.65 -34.14 -46.71
N PRO A 846 39.49 -34.92 -47.81
CA PRO A 846 38.42 -35.90 -47.93
C PRO A 846 38.54 -37.05 -46.91
N PRO A 847 37.41 -37.75 -46.62
CA PRO A 847 37.34 -38.90 -45.70
C PRO A 847 38.35 -40.03 -46.05
N PRO A 848 38.61 -40.99 -45.13
CA PRO A 848 39.74 -41.94 -45.21
C PRO A 848 39.89 -42.63 -46.59
N PRO A 849 41.14 -42.86 -47.07
CA PRO A 849 42.31 -43.26 -46.27
C PRO A 849 43.25 -42.15 -45.75
N ASN A 850 43.14 -40.90 -46.21
CA ASN A 850 44.07 -39.84 -45.82
C ASN A 850 43.80 -39.21 -44.43
N GLY A 851 42.62 -39.49 -43.84
CA GLY A 851 42.24 -39.06 -42.49
C GLY A 851 42.17 -37.53 -42.30
N PRO A 852 41.81 -37.05 -41.09
CA PRO A 852 41.85 -35.64 -40.76
C PRO A 852 43.28 -35.10 -40.77
N ALA A 853 43.46 -33.87 -41.23
CA ALA A 853 44.73 -33.16 -41.14
C ALA A 853 45.12 -32.88 -39.68
N VAL A 854 46.41 -32.70 -39.41
CA VAL A 854 46.90 -32.35 -38.06
C VAL A 854 46.27 -31.04 -37.57
N THR A 855 46.09 -30.08 -38.48
CA THR A 855 45.43 -28.78 -38.23
C THR A 855 43.96 -28.94 -37.81
N GLU A 856 43.25 -29.94 -38.37
CA GLU A 856 41.88 -30.29 -37.98
C GLU A 856 41.80 -30.93 -36.59
N TYR A 857 42.75 -31.82 -36.25
CA TYR A 857 42.83 -32.37 -34.89
C TYR A 857 43.07 -31.29 -33.84
N VAL A 858 43.91 -30.30 -34.15
CA VAL A 858 44.13 -29.15 -33.26
C VAL A 858 42.84 -28.34 -33.09
N LEU A 859 42.07 -28.12 -34.17
CA LEU A 859 40.77 -27.46 -34.10
C LEU A 859 39.78 -28.25 -33.22
N TYR A 860 39.71 -29.57 -33.36
CA TYR A 860 38.80 -30.42 -32.57
C TYR A 860 39.16 -30.40 -31.09
N PHE A 861 40.46 -30.49 -30.79
CA PHE A 861 40.96 -30.35 -29.43
C PHE A 861 40.60 -28.98 -28.85
N TRP A 862 40.69 -27.92 -29.65
CA TRP A 862 40.30 -26.58 -29.23
C TRP A 862 38.81 -26.48 -28.90
N VAL A 863 37.92 -26.95 -29.78
CA VAL A 863 36.47 -26.94 -29.51
C VAL A 863 36.15 -27.80 -28.29
N PHE A 864 36.81 -28.95 -28.13
CA PHE A 864 36.67 -29.76 -26.92
C PHE A 864 37.04 -28.99 -25.64
N THR A 865 38.07 -28.14 -25.68
CA THR A 865 38.43 -27.29 -24.52
C THR A 865 37.36 -26.25 -24.21
N ILE A 866 36.67 -25.70 -25.22
CA ILE A 866 35.52 -24.78 -25.06
C ILE A 866 34.34 -25.54 -24.43
N VAL A 867 34.03 -26.75 -24.90
CA VAL A 867 32.97 -27.59 -24.32
C VAL A 867 33.25 -27.90 -22.84
N CYS A 868 34.51 -28.18 -22.47
CA CYS A 868 34.89 -28.38 -21.07
C CYS A 868 34.70 -27.13 -20.21
N GLU A 869 34.83 -25.94 -20.80
CA GLU A 869 34.63 -24.65 -20.14
C GLU A 869 33.15 -24.43 -19.81
N GLU A 870 32.26 -24.66 -20.79
CA GLU A 870 30.80 -24.60 -20.63
C GLU A 870 30.28 -25.62 -19.61
N ILE A 871 30.85 -26.84 -19.64
CA ILE A 871 30.58 -27.86 -18.62
C ILE A 871 31.03 -27.34 -17.23
N ARG A 872 32.22 -26.74 -17.09
CA ARG A 872 32.65 -26.21 -15.79
C ARG A 872 31.68 -25.13 -15.29
N GLU A 873 31.24 -24.23 -16.16
CA GLU A 873 30.31 -23.15 -15.83
C GLU A 873 28.99 -23.70 -15.27
N THR A 874 28.42 -24.71 -15.93
CA THR A 874 27.18 -25.36 -15.48
C THR A 874 27.34 -26.15 -14.16
N PHE A 875 28.50 -26.76 -13.88
CA PHE A 875 28.70 -27.63 -12.72
C PHE A 875 29.23 -26.92 -11.45
N PHE A 876 30.07 -25.89 -11.56
CA PHE A 876 30.84 -25.37 -10.42
C PHE A 876 30.28 -24.11 -9.75
N GLN A 877 29.16 -23.56 -10.21
CA GLN A 877 28.48 -22.43 -9.56
C GLN A 877 27.40 -22.94 -8.58
N GLY A 878 27.66 -22.81 -7.27
CA GLY A 878 26.67 -22.93 -6.20
C GLY A 878 26.30 -24.36 -5.72
N ALA A 879 25.38 -24.43 -4.75
CA ALA A 879 24.83 -25.65 -4.12
C ALA A 879 23.40 -26.01 -4.62
N ILE A 880 22.99 -25.48 -5.77
CA ILE A 880 21.64 -25.64 -6.34
C ILE A 880 21.47 -27.03 -6.98
N SER A 881 20.24 -27.54 -7.10
CA SER A 881 19.94 -28.77 -7.86
C SER A 881 20.25 -28.64 -9.36
N LEU A 882 20.76 -29.70 -10.01
CA LEU A 882 21.21 -29.67 -11.42
C LEU A 882 20.11 -29.21 -12.40
N ARG A 883 18.84 -29.57 -12.16
CA ARG A 883 17.72 -29.24 -13.06
C ARG A 883 17.41 -27.74 -13.09
N GLN A 884 17.46 -27.08 -11.94
CA GLN A 884 17.22 -25.64 -11.83
C GLN A 884 18.38 -24.86 -12.46
N ARG A 885 19.62 -25.34 -12.30
CA ARG A 885 20.79 -24.75 -12.97
C ARG A 885 20.69 -24.81 -14.49
N LEU A 886 20.37 -25.97 -15.04
CA LEU A 886 20.22 -26.12 -16.50
C LEU A 886 19.11 -25.21 -17.04
N ARG A 887 18.01 -25.03 -16.29
CA ARG A 887 16.95 -24.09 -16.64
C ARG A 887 17.45 -22.64 -16.71
N VAL A 888 18.21 -22.18 -15.71
CA VAL A 888 18.77 -20.82 -15.68
C VAL A 888 19.78 -20.64 -16.82
N TYR A 889 20.65 -21.63 -17.05
CA TYR A 889 21.63 -21.60 -18.14
C TYR A 889 20.96 -21.48 -19.52
N ILE A 890 19.90 -22.27 -19.77
CA ILE A 890 19.14 -22.24 -21.03
C ILE A 890 18.34 -20.94 -21.20
N GLN A 891 18.06 -20.16 -20.15
CA GLN A 891 17.31 -18.91 -20.31
C GLN A 891 18.14 -17.81 -20.99
N ASP A 892 19.46 -17.83 -20.83
CA ASP A 892 20.36 -16.84 -21.46
C ASP A 892 20.40 -17.03 -22.98
N VAL A 893 20.31 -15.93 -23.72
CA VAL A 893 20.33 -15.92 -25.19
C VAL A 893 21.72 -16.28 -25.71
N TRP A 894 22.77 -15.86 -25.01
CA TRP A 894 24.14 -16.12 -25.44
C TRP A 894 24.52 -17.58 -25.25
N ASN A 895 24.11 -18.19 -24.13
CA ASN A 895 24.32 -19.62 -23.88
C ASN A 895 23.54 -20.51 -24.86
N LYS A 896 22.38 -20.06 -25.35
CA LYS A 896 21.67 -20.74 -26.45
C LYS A 896 22.49 -20.70 -27.75
N CYS A 897 23.15 -19.58 -28.04
CA CYS A 897 24.02 -19.43 -29.20
C CYS A 897 25.22 -20.39 -29.11
N ASP A 898 25.86 -20.49 -27.94
CA ASP A 898 26.98 -21.41 -27.70
C ASP A 898 26.55 -22.88 -27.82
N LEU A 899 25.39 -23.24 -27.24
CA LEU A 899 24.83 -24.59 -27.38
C LEU A 899 24.48 -24.92 -28.84
N THR A 900 24.02 -23.92 -29.61
CA THR A 900 23.73 -24.09 -31.04
C THR A 900 25.02 -24.29 -31.84
N ALA A 901 26.08 -23.52 -31.56
CA ALA A 901 27.39 -23.70 -32.19
C ALA A 901 27.97 -25.11 -31.88
N ILE A 902 27.96 -25.52 -30.61
CA ILE A 902 28.48 -26.83 -30.23
C ILE A 902 27.70 -27.98 -30.89
N THR A 903 26.37 -27.87 -30.98
CA THR A 903 25.56 -28.91 -31.63
C THR A 903 25.77 -28.96 -33.15
N LEU A 904 25.84 -27.80 -33.82
CA LEU A 904 26.16 -27.72 -35.25
C LEU A 904 27.55 -28.28 -35.56
N PHE A 905 28.55 -27.95 -34.74
CA PHE A 905 29.89 -28.50 -34.87
C PHE A 905 29.90 -30.04 -34.77
N ILE A 906 29.24 -30.61 -33.76
CA ILE A 906 29.14 -32.07 -33.61
C ILE A 906 28.43 -32.72 -34.82
N ILE A 907 27.34 -32.14 -35.30
CA ILE A 907 26.63 -32.62 -36.49
C ILE A 907 27.52 -32.54 -37.74
N GLY A 908 28.23 -31.43 -37.91
CA GLY A 908 29.19 -31.23 -39.00
C GLY A 908 30.32 -32.27 -38.97
N LEU A 909 30.85 -32.59 -37.79
CA LEU A 909 31.84 -33.65 -37.61
C LEU A 909 31.30 -35.03 -37.97
N ILE A 910 30.08 -35.35 -37.55
CA ILE A 910 29.43 -36.64 -37.86
C ILE A 910 29.26 -36.77 -39.38
N PHE A 911 28.72 -35.76 -40.07
CA PHE A 911 28.54 -35.81 -41.52
C PHE A 911 29.84 -35.80 -42.32
N ARG A 912 30.90 -35.19 -41.77
CA ARG A 912 32.25 -35.22 -42.35
C ARG A 912 32.87 -36.62 -42.34
N MET A 913 32.47 -37.50 -41.41
CA MET A 913 32.98 -38.88 -41.34
C MET A 913 32.43 -39.80 -42.44
N PHE A 914 31.34 -39.44 -43.12
CA PHE A 914 30.72 -40.27 -44.16
C PHE A 914 30.94 -39.68 -45.56
N GLU A 915 31.37 -40.50 -46.53
CA GLU A 915 31.64 -40.08 -47.91
C GLU A 915 30.43 -39.44 -48.61
N LYS A 916 29.23 -40.02 -48.44
CA LYS A 916 28.00 -39.55 -49.09
C LYS A 916 27.54 -38.17 -48.60
N THR A 917 27.86 -37.81 -47.36
CA THR A 917 27.44 -36.55 -46.73
C THR A 917 28.58 -35.56 -46.56
N TYR A 918 29.75 -35.81 -47.16
CA TYR A 918 30.93 -34.96 -46.98
C TYR A 918 30.71 -33.51 -47.41
N ALA A 919 30.07 -33.29 -48.57
CA ALA A 919 29.73 -31.95 -49.05
C ALA A 919 28.78 -31.23 -48.07
N PHE A 920 27.79 -31.95 -47.56
CA PHE A 920 26.86 -31.44 -46.56
C PHE A 920 27.54 -31.15 -45.21
N GLY A 921 28.49 -31.98 -44.79
CA GLY A 921 29.31 -31.73 -43.60
C GLY A 921 30.15 -30.46 -43.71
N ARG A 922 30.70 -30.16 -44.91
CA ARG A 922 31.37 -28.89 -45.18
C ARG A 922 30.41 -27.71 -45.10
N GLU A 923 29.24 -27.81 -45.70
CA GLU A 923 28.20 -26.76 -45.64
C GLU A 923 27.77 -26.47 -44.20
N VAL A 924 27.55 -27.51 -43.38
CA VAL A 924 27.21 -27.38 -41.96
C VAL A 924 28.34 -26.71 -41.18
N LEU A 925 29.60 -27.09 -41.41
CA LEU A 925 30.75 -26.45 -40.74
C LEU A 925 30.98 -25.00 -41.19
N CYS A 926 30.60 -24.63 -42.42
CA CYS A 926 30.62 -23.24 -42.87
C CYS A 926 29.57 -22.39 -42.12
N ILE A 927 28.36 -22.92 -41.94
CA ILE A 927 27.31 -22.27 -41.13
C ILE A 927 27.78 -22.17 -39.67
N ASP A 928 28.37 -23.25 -39.14
CA ASP A 928 28.90 -23.29 -37.79
C ASP A 928 29.99 -22.22 -37.56
N TYR A 929 30.92 -22.05 -38.50
CA TYR A 929 31.90 -20.95 -38.46
C TYR A 929 31.20 -19.58 -38.35
N MET A 930 30.12 -19.34 -39.12
CA MET A 930 29.36 -18.09 -38.99
C MET A 930 28.80 -17.91 -37.57
N VAL A 931 28.25 -18.96 -36.96
CA VAL A 931 27.73 -18.89 -35.58
C VAL A 931 28.86 -18.57 -34.59
N PHE A 932 30.03 -19.22 -34.71
CA PHE A 932 31.20 -18.89 -33.90
C PHE A 932 31.71 -17.45 -34.14
N THR A 933 31.55 -16.88 -35.33
CA THR A 933 31.88 -15.46 -35.53
C THR A 933 30.88 -14.52 -34.86
N LEU A 934 29.58 -14.84 -34.82
CA LEU A 934 28.56 -14.05 -34.12
C LEU A 934 28.83 -13.93 -32.62
N ARG A 935 29.47 -14.96 -32.02
CA ARG A 935 29.91 -14.93 -30.62
C ARG A 935 30.89 -13.79 -30.30
N LEU A 936 31.62 -13.23 -31.29
CA LEU A 936 32.45 -12.03 -31.08
C LEU A 936 31.65 -10.83 -30.57
N ILE A 937 30.37 -10.73 -30.93
CA ILE A 937 29.49 -9.64 -30.48
C ILE A 937 29.36 -9.68 -28.95
N HIS A 938 29.25 -10.86 -28.35
CA HIS A 938 29.19 -11.02 -26.89
C HIS A 938 30.46 -10.51 -26.21
N ILE A 939 31.64 -10.83 -26.78
CA ILE A 939 32.94 -10.40 -26.26
C ILE A 939 33.06 -8.87 -26.31
N PHE A 940 32.62 -8.23 -27.40
CA PHE A 940 32.66 -6.78 -27.53
C PHE A 940 31.63 -6.03 -26.68
N ALA A 941 30.65 -6.72 -26.11
CA ALA A 941 29.64 -6.12 -25.23
C ALA A 941 30.25 -5.47 -23.98
N ILE A 942 31.45 -5.89 -23.55
CA ILE A 942 32.15 -5.28 -22.40
C ILE A 942 32.70 -3.88 -22.70
N HIS A 943 32.85 -3.50 -23.97
CA HIS A 943 33.45 -2.23 -24.33
C HIS A 943 32.48 -1.05 -24.12
N LYS A 944 32.96 0.02 -23.50
CA LYS A 944 32.14 1.20 -23.10
C LYS A 944 31.34 1.83 -24.26
N GLN A 945 31.90 1.88 -25.47
CA GLN A 945 31.23 2.50 -26.62
C GLN A 945 30.39 1.52 -27.47
N LEU A 946 30.69 0.22 -27.42
CA LEU A 946 30.03 -0.79 -28.26
C LEU A 946 28.91 -1.51 -27.52
N GLY A 947 29.04 -1.70 -26.20
CA GLY A 947 28.06 -2.39 -25.37
C GLY A 947 26.65 -1.80 -25.43
N PRO A 948 26.46 -0.48 -25.21
CA PRO A 948 25.13 0.14 -25.33
C PRO A 948 24.50 -0.07 -26.71
N LYS A 949 25.31 -0.01 -27.78
CA LYS A 949 24.85 -0.24 -29.16
C LYS A 949 24.36 -1.68 -29.36
N ILE A 950 25.06 -2.67 -28.80
CA ILE A 950 24.66 -4.08 -28.86
C ILE A 950 23.33 -4.32 -28.14
N ILE A 951 23.10 -3.65 -27.00
CA ILE A 951 21.82 -3.73 -26.28
C ILE A 951 20.67 -3.15 -27.11
N ILE A 952 20.90 -2.04 -27.82
CA ILE A 952 19.91 -1.42 -28.69
C ILE A 952 19.53 -2.37 -29.83
N VAL A 953 20.52 -2.95 -30.52
CA VAL A 953 20.30 -3.95 -31.58
C VAL A 953 19.49 -5.12 -31.03
N GLY A 954 19.84 -5.65 -29.85
CA GLY A 954 19.12 -6.75 -29.21
C GLY A 954 17.65 -6.44 -28.93
N LYS A 955 17.30 -5.20 -28.57
CA LYS A 955 15.91 -4.79 -28.36
C LYS A 955 15.14 -4.57 -29.67
N MET A 956 15.79 -4.03 -30.70
CA MET A 956 15.21 -3.83 -32.04
C MET A 956 14.88 -5.14 -32.76
N MET A 957 15.53 -6.25 -32.41
CA MET A 957 15.26 -7.56 -33.03
C MET A 957 13.80 -8.01 -32.91
N LYS A 958 13.05 -7.56 -31.89
CA LYS A 958 11.62 -7.86 -31.77
C LYS A 958 10.81 -7.17 -32.88
N ASP A 959 11.11 -5.90 -33.17
CA ASP A 959 10.46 -5.14 -34.24
C ASP A 959 10.82 -5.71 -35.62
N VAL A 960 12.11 -6.10 -35.79
CA VAL A 960 12.58 -6.80 -37.01
C VAL A 960 11.75 -8.05 -37.26
N PHE A 961 11.47 -8.85 -36.21
CA PHE A 961 10.73 -10.10 -36.35
C PHE A 961 9.28 -9.87 -36.83
N PHE A 962 8.57 -8.91 -36.23
CA PHE A 962 7.22 -8.54 -36.68
C PHE A 962 7.21 -7.99 -38.11
N PHE A 963 8.21 -7.18 -38.47
CA PHE A 963 8.35 -6.68 -39.82
C PHE A 963 8.62 -7.80 -40.84
N LEU A 964 9.54 -8.72 -40.52
CA LEU A 964 9.92 -9.82 -41.41
C LEU A 964 8.73 -10.75 -41.67
N PHE A 965 7.81 -10.90 -40.70
CA PHE A 965 6.54 -11.59 -40.89
C PHE A 965 5.66 -10.91 -41.95
N PHE A 966 5.43 -9.59 -41.85
CA PHE A 966 4.65 -8.84 -42.85
C PHE A 966 5.31 -8.86 -44.24
N LEU A 967 6.63 -8.67 -44.28
CA LEU A 967 7.39 -8.75 -45.52
C LEU A 967 7.29 -10.16 -46.14
N GLY A 968 7.37 -11.22 -45.32
CA GLY A 968 7.25 -12.60 -45.78
C GLY A 968 5.89 -12.91 -46.39
N VAL A 969 4.79 -12.44 -45.78
CA VAL A 969 3.43 -12.60 -46.33
C VAL A 969 3.29 -11.87 -47.67
N TRP A 970 3.78 -10.62 -47.75
CA TRP A 970 3.74 -9.83 -48.97
C TRP A 970 4.60 -10.43 -50.09
N LEU A 971 5.80 -10.90 -49.74
CA LEU A 971 6.73 -11.56 -50.65
C LEU A 971 6.14 -12.85 -51.21
N MET A 972 5.50 -13.67 -50.36
CA MET A 972 4.78 -14.87 -50.81
C MET A 972 3.67 -14.51 -51.80
N ALA A 973 2.84 -13.51 -51.50
CA ALA A 973 1.72 -13.11 -52.34
C ALA A 973 2.19 -12.69 -53.74
N TYR A 974 3.23 -11.84 -53.80
CA TYR A 974 3.84 -11.44 -55.06
C TYR A 974 4.54 -12.61 -55.76
N GLY A 975 5.29 -13.44 -55.03
CA GLY A 975 6.03 -14.56 -55.59
C GLY A 975 5.15 -15.62 -56.23
N VAL A 976 4.03 -15.96 -55.58
CA VAL A 976 3.04 -16.89 -56.14
C VAL A 976 2.35 -16.28 -57.35
N ALA A 977 1.95 -15.01 -57.28
CA ALA A 977 1.33 -14.31 -58.41
C ALA A 977 2.28 -14.22 -59.62
N ASN A 978 3.54 -13.88 -59.40
CA ASN A 978 4.56 -13.78 -60.45
C ASN A 978 4.88 -15.15 -61.07
N GLN A 979 4.96 -16.20 -60.25
CA GLN A 979 5.14 -17.57 -60.74
C GLN A 979 3.95 -18.04 -61.59
N ALA A 980 2.71 -17.77 -61.15
CA ALA A 980 1.50 -18.16 -61.86
C ALA A 980 1.29 -17.40 -63.18
N LEU A 981 1.73 -16.14 -63.26
CA LEU A 981 1.63 -15.33 -64.47
C LEU A 981 2.71 -15.66 -65.51
N ILE A 982 3.93 -16.00 -65.08
CA ILE A 982 5.06 -16.28 -65.98
C ILE A 982 5.11 -17.77 -66.39
N TYR A 983 4.72 -18.70 -65.52
CA TYR A 983 4.86 -20.13 -65.74
C TYR A 983 3.53 -20.87 -65.57
N GLY A 984 3.06 -21.55 -66.63
CA GLY A 984 1.80 -22.31 -66.58
C GLY A 984 1.88 -23.61 -65.75
N TYR A 985 2.93 -24.42 -65.93
CA TYR A 985 3.11 -25.67 -65.18
C TYR A 985 4.60 -26.07 -65.11
N ASP A 986 5.11 -26.33 -63.90
CA ASP A 986 6.48 -26.82 -63.66
C ASP A 986 6.43 -27.97 -62.62
N PRO A 987 6.95 -29.18 -62.92
CA PRO A 987 6.81 -30.35 -62.04
C PRO A 987 7.80 -30.37 -60.85
N SER A 988 8.77 -29.45 -60.81
CA SER A 988 9.83 -29.47 -59.82
C SER A 988 9.59 -28.51 -58.64
N LEU A 989 9.22 -29.06 -57.47
CA LEU A 989 8.93 -28.27 -56.26
C LEU A 989 10.11 -27.38 -55.84
N ASP A 990 11.35 -27.87 -55.91
CA ASP A 990 12.56 -27.12 -55.57
C ASP A 990 12.70 -25.82 -56.40
N ARG A 991 12.44 -25.89 -57.71
CA ARG A 991 12.49 -24.71 -58.59
C ARG A 991 11.34 -23.75 -58.31
N ILE A 992 10.15 -24.27 -57.97
CA ILE A 992 9.01 -23.44 -57.58
C ILE A 992 9.34 -22.67 -56.30
N PHE A 993 9.83 -23.34 -55.25
CA PHE A 993 10.22 -22.66 -54.01
C PHE A 993 11.30 -21.59 -54.24
N ARG A 994 12.32 -21.89 -55.05
CA ARG A 994 13.35 -20.91 -55.41
C ARG A 994 12.78 -19.71 -56.19
N ARG A 995 11.80 -19.93 -57.07
CA ARG A 995 11.19 -18.81 -57.83
C ARG A 995 10.19 -18.00 -57.01
N VAL A 996 9.41 -18.63 -56.14
CA VAL A 996 8.39 -17.96 -55.32
C VAL A 996 9.01 -17.15 -54.19
N PHE A 997 10.09 -17.62 -53.56
CA PHE A 997 10.67 -16.92 -52.42
C PHE A 997 11.96 -16.18 -52.76
N TYR A 998 12.93 -16.87 -53.36
CA TYR A 998 14.28 -16.33 -53.52
C TYR A 998 14.36 -15.23 -54.59
N ARG A 999 13.65 -15.35 -55.71
CA ARG A 999 13.65 -14.30 -56.75
C ARG A 999 12.98 -12.99 -56.30
N PRO A 1000 11.74 -12.98 -55.78
CA PRO A 1000 11.14 -11.79 -55.18
C PRO A 1000 11.99 -11.12 -54.10
N TYR A 1001 12.65 -11.92 -53.26
CA TYR A 1001 13.56 -11.40 -52.24
C TYR A 1001 14.69 -10.57 -52.86
N LEU A 1002 15.32 -11.06 -53.93
CA LEU A 1002 16.37 -10.32 -54.66
C LEU A 1002 15.85 -9.05 -55.34
N HIS A 1003 14.58 -9.04 -55.77
CA HIS A 1003 13.95 -7.85 -56.35
C HIS A 1003 13.90 -6.68 -55.34
N ILE A 1004 13.73 -6.93 -54.04
CA ILE A 1004 13.75 -5.90 -53.00
C ILE A 1004 15.10 -5.16 -52.98
N PHE A 1005 16.20 -5.90 -53.18
CA PHE A 1005 17.56 -5.35 -53.24
C PHE A 1005 17.91 -4.72 -54.60
N GLY A 1006 16.97 -4.68 -55.54
CA GLY A 1006 17.18 -4.16 -56.89
C GLY A 1006 17.98 -5.09 -57.81
N GLN A 1007 18.28 -6.32 -57.37
CA GLN A 1007 18.91 -7.34 -58.21
C GLN A 1007 17.83 -8.11 -58.98
N ILE A 1008 17.46 -7.60 -60.14
CA ILE A 1008 16.61 -8.32 -61.09
C ILE A 1008 17.53 -9.15 -61.98
N PRO A 1009 17.56 -10.49 -61.86
CA PRO A 1009 18.40 -11.34 -62.70
C PRO A 1009 17.83 -11.41 -64.12
N ILE A 1010 18.12 -10.38 -64.93
CA ILE A 1010 17.66 -10.24 -66.32
C ILE A 1010 18.21 -11.38 -67.19
N GLU A 1011 19.43 -11.85 -66.92
CA GLU A 1011 20.14 -12.86 -67.71
C GLU A 1011 19.48 -14.25 -67.70
N GLU A 1012 18.80 -14.65 -66.62
CA GLU A 1012 18.07 -15.94 -66.58
C GLU A 1012 16.66 -15.85 -67.19
N MET A 1013 16.10 -14.64 -67.33
CA MET A 1013 14.77 -14.43 -67.94
C MET A 1013 14.84 -14.49 -69.47
N ASP A 1014 15.89 -13.94 -70.08
CA ASP A 1014 16.08 -13.93 -71.54
C ASP A 1014 16.44 -15.31 -72.12
N VAL A 1015 17.16 -16.15 -71.38
CA VAL A 1015 17.56 -17.49 -71.86
C VAL A 1015 16.35 -18.44 -71.95
N PHE A 1016 15.34 -18.27 -71.11
CA PHE A 1016 14.12 -19.10 -71.12
C PHE A 1016 13.03 -18.58 -72.06
N SER A 1017 13.04 -17.30 -72.44
CA SER A 1017 12.13 -16.73 -73.44
C SER A 1017 12.33 -17.33 -74.84
N LYS A 1018 13.48 -17.94 -75.13
CA LYS A 1018 13.74 -18.58 -76.43
C LYS A 1018 13.06 -19.94 -76.63
N ARG A 1019 12.44 -20.53 -75.60
CA ARG A 1019 11.95 -21.93 -75.64
C ARG A 1019 10.42 -22.11 -75.60
N TRP A 1020 9.64 -21.05 -75.42
CA TRP A 1020 8.16 -21.12 -75.33
C TRP A 1020 7.47 -20.07 -76.21
N ASP A 1021 6.25 -20.41 -76.65
CA ASP A 1021 5.48 -19.81 -77.74
C ASP A 1021 5.22 -18.29 -77.59
N VAL A 1022 5.48 -17.53 -78.66
CA VAL A 1022 5.57 -16.05 -78.69
C VAL A 1022 4.23 -15.35 -78.43
N ARG A 1023 3.09 -16.06 -78.56
CA ARG A 1023 1.75 -15.43 -78.47
C ARG A 1023 1.19 -15.33 -77.05
N ALA A 1024 1.58 -16.21 -76.13
CA ALA A 1024 1.12 -16.15 -74.74
C ALA A 1024 1.85 -15.07 -73.92
N ALA A 1025 3.03 -14.63 -74.37
CA ALA A 1025 3.88 -13.66 -73.67
C ALA A 1025 3.41 -12.20 -73.79
N GLN A 1026 2.69 -11.83 -74.86
CA GLN A 1026 2.44 -10.41 -75.16
C GLN A 1026 1.39 -9.75 -74.25
N ILE A 1027 0.42 -10.52 -73.73
CA ILE A 1027 -0.66 -10.02 -72.84
C ILE A 1027 -0.23 -10.04 -71.37
N THR A 1028 0.53 -11.05 -70.95
CA THR A 1028 1.03 -11.20 -69.57
C THR A 1028 2.20 -10.27 -69.23
N ASN A 1029 2.99 -9.83 -70.21
CA ASN A 1029 4.16 -8.98 -69.97
C ASN A 1029 3.82 -7.62 -69.32
N TRP A 1030 2.77 -6.93 -69.78
CA TRP A 1030 2.40 -5.62 -69.21
C TRP A 1030 1.90 -5.76 -67.76
N LEU A 1031 1.13 -6.82 -67.47
CA LEU A 1031 0.63 -7.08 -66.12
C LEU A 1031 1.77 -7.42 -65.15
N VAL A 1032 2.75 -8.21 -65.58
CA VAL A 1032 3.94 -8.56 -64.77
C VAL A 1032 4.80 -7.32 -64.49
N VAL A 1033 4.97 -6.42 -65.46
CA VAL A 1033 5.67 -5.14 -65.27
C VAL A 1033 4.91 -4.24 -64.29
N ILE A 1034 3.59 -4.12 -64.41
CA ILE A 1034 2.75 -3.35 -63.47
C ILE A 1034 2.83 -3.95 -62.07
N LEU A 1035 2.73 -5.27 -61.94
CA LEU A 1035 2.83 -5.98 -60.67
C LEU A 1035 4.20 -5.79 -60.02
N LEU A 1036 5.28 -5.78 -60.80
CA LEU A 1036 6.64 -5.48 -60.32
C LEU A 1036 6.75 -4.02 -59.82
N VAL A 1037 6.18 -3.04 -60.54
CA VAL A 1037 6.18 -1.63 -60.11
C VAL A 1037 5.40 -1.45 -58.81
N ILE A 1038 4.21 -2.04 -58.71
CA ILE A 1038 3.39 -2.00 -57.48
C ILE A 1038 4.14 -2.68 -56.33
N TYR A 1039 4.76 -3.84 -56.59
CA TYR A 1039 5.56 -4.56 -55.61
C TYR A 1039 6.70 -3.69 -55.08
N LEU A 1040 7.52 -3.11 -55.97
CA LEU A 1040 8.64 -2.24 -55.58
C LEU A 1040 8.19 -0.97 -54.88
N LEU A 1041 7.08 -0.36 -55.31
CA LEU A 1041 6.49 0.81 -54.64
C LEU A 1041 6.10 0.46 -53.21
N VAL A 1042 5.34 -0.62 -53.02
CA VAL A 1042 4.88 -1.04 -51.69
C VAL A 1042 6.05 -1.50 -50.82
N THR A 1043 7.00 -2.27 -51.33
CA THR A 1043 8.14 -2.74 -50.53
C THR A 1043 9.10 -1.61 -50.17
N ASN A 1044 9.48 -0.77 -51.13
CA ASN A 1044 10.57 0.17 -50.93
C ASN A 1044 10.09 1.52 -50.40
N ILE A 1045 8.93 2.01 -50.84
CA ILE A 1045 8.40 3.30 -50.37
C ILE A 1045 7.59 3.13 -49.09
N LEU A 1046 6.80 2.07 -48.96
CA LEU A 1046 5.94 1.87 -47.78
C LEU A 1046 6.65 1.03 -46.72
N LEU A 1047 6.98 -0.24 -47.01
CA LEU A 1047 7.46 -1.18 -45.99
C LEU A 1047 8.85 -0.83 -45.44
N ILE A 1048 9.84 -0.55 -46.29
CA ILE A 1048 11.19 -0.19 -45.83
C ILE A 1048 11.19 1.13 -45.04
N ASN A 1049 10.45 2.15 -45.48
CA ASN A 1049 10.35 3.42 -44.73
C ASN A 1049 9.61 3.25 -43.40
N LEU A 1050 8.61 2.37 -43.34
CA LEU A 1050 7.96 2.01 -42.08
C LEU A 1050 8.94 1.31 -41.14
N LEU A 1051 9.80 0.41 -41.64
CA LEU A 1051 10.87 -0.21 -40.85
C LEU A 1051 11.85 0.83 -40.29
N ILE A 1052 12.28 1.78 -41.12
CA ILE A 1052 13.17 2.88 -40.70
C ILE A 1052 12.49 3.72 -39.61
N ALA A 1053 11.19 4.02 -39.76
CA ALA A 1053 10.43 4.77 -38.77
C ALA A 1053 10.29 4.01 -37.44
N MET A 1054 9.95 2.71 -37.48
CA MET A 1054 9.88 1.86 -36.28
C MET A 1054 11.23 1.78 -35.56
N PHE A 1055 12.32 1.54 -36.30
CA PHE A 1055 13.66 1.54 -35.71
C PHE A 1055 14.08 2.91 -35.17
N SER A 1056 13.74 4.01 -35.84
CA SER A 1056 14.06 5.35 -35.33
C SER A 1056 13.33 5.63 -34.01
N TYR A 1057 12.06 5.25 -33.91
CA TYR A 1057 11.29 5.36 -32.67
C TYR A 1057 11.91 4.52 -31.54
N THR A 1058 12.15 3.22 -31.79
CA THR A 1058 12.72 2.35 -30.75
C THR A 1058 14.18 2.66 -30.44
N PHE A 1059 14.95 3.19 -31.40
CA PHE A 1059 16.29 3.71 -31.17
C PHE A 1059 16.28 4.85 -30.16
N ASN A 1060 15.45 5.88 -30.39
CA ASN A 1060 15.42 7.06 -29.54
C ASN A 1060 14.97 6.73 -28.10
N GLU A 1061 13.97 5.86 -27.96
CA GLU A 1061 13.48 5.43 -26.66
C GLU A 1061 14.53 4.60 -25.89
N VAL A 1062 15.18 3.65 -26.56
CA VAL A 1062 16.16 2.75 -25.92
C VAL A 1062 17.49 3.47 -25.66
N GLN A 1063 17.91 4.38 -26.54
CA GLN A 1063 19.19 5.11 -26.44
C GLN A 1063 19.29 5.88 -25.12
N ALA A 1064 18.21 6.55 -24.70
CA ALA A 1064 18.17 7.34 -23.46
C ALA A 1064 18.56 6.53 -22.21
N ASN A 1065 18.20 5.23 -22.17
CA ASN A 1065 18.43 4.36 -21.03
C ASN A 1065 19.57 3.34 -21.25
N SER A 1066 20.15 3.29 -22.44
CA SER A 1066 21.05 2.21 -22.88
C SER A 1066 22.33 2.07 -22.04
N ASP A 1067 22.89 3.19 -21.55
CA ASP A 1067 24.07 3.19 -20.67
C ASP A 1067 23.78 2.51 -19.31
N ILE A 1068 22.59 2.74 -18.74
CA ILE A 1068 22.15 2.12 -17.49
C ILE A 1068 22.06 0.59 -17.67
N TYR A 1069 21.46 0.13 -18.77
CA TYR A 1069 21.39 -1.29 -19.11
C TYR A 1069 22.77 -1.91 -19.30
N TRP A 1070 23.68 -1.19 -19.95
CA TRP A 1070 25.05 -1.66 -20.16
C TRP A 1070 25.83 -1.78 -18.86
N LYS A 1071 25.79 -0.76 -18.00
CA LYS A 1071 26.43 -0.76 -16.67
C LYS A 1071 25.95 -1.90 -15.79
N PHE A 1072 24.66 -2.25 -15.87
CA PHE A 1072 24.08 -3.42 -15.21
C PHE A 1072 24.62 -4.74 -15.79
N GLN A 1073 24.58 -4.93 -17.11
CA GLN A 1073 25.10 -6.15 -17.75
C GLN A 1073 26.61 -6.34 -17.55
N ARG A 1074 27.37 -5.25 -17.51
CA ARG A 1074 28.82 -5.25 -17.23
C ARG A 1074 29.15 -5.97 -15.93
N TYR A 1075 28.32 -5.86 -14.90
CA TYR A 1075 28.52 -6.58 -13.63
C TYR A 1075 28.56 -8.10 -13.85
N ASN A 1076 27.56 -8.66 -14.53
CA ASN A 1076 27.46 -10.11 -14.78
C ASN A 1076 28.68 -10.62 -15.54
N LEU A 1077 29.10 -9.89 -16.58
CA LEU A 1077 30.30 -10.22 -17.35
C LEU A 1077 31.56 -10.19 -16.49
N ILE A 1078 31.74 -9.17 -15.64
CA ILE A 1078 32.91 -9.08 -14.75
C ILE A 1078 32.94 -10.25 -13.76
N VAL A 1079 31.79 -10.61 -13.18
CA VAL A 1079 31.68 -11.75 -12.25
C VAL A 1079 32.03 -13.06 -12.96
N GLU A 1080 31.54 -13.25 -14.19
CA GLU A 1080 31.84 -14.40 -15.04
C GLU A 1080 33.36 -14.53 -15.27
N TYR A 1081 34.01 -13.50 -15.82
CA TYR A 1081 35.45 -13.49 -16.11
C TYR A 1081 36.33 -13.54 -14.86
N HIS A 1082 35.91 -12.94 -13.75
CA HIS A 1082 36.64 -13.06 -12.49
C HIS A 1082 36.63 -14.52 -11.97
N SER A 1083 35.51 -15.22 -12.15
CA SER A 1083 35.38 -16.64 -11.78
C SER A 1083 36.16 -17.59 -12.70
N LYS A 1084 36.40 -17.19 -13.96
CA LYS A 1084 37.15 -17.97 -14.94
C LYS A 1084 38.62 -18.19 -14.50
N PRO A 1085 39.21 -19.35 -14.84
CA PRO A 1085 40.64 -19.55 -14.65
C PRO A 1085 41.44 -18.60 -15.54
N SER A 1086 42.69 -18.31 -15.16
CA SER A 1086 43.54 -17.33 -15.87
C SER A 1086 44.10 -17.82 -17.20
N LEU A 1087 44.13 -19.14 -17.43
CA LEU A 1087 44.62 -19.72 -18.68
C LEU A 1087 43.48 -19.75 -19.71
N ALA A 1088 43.74 -19.17 -20.87
CA ALA A 1088 42.83 -19.20 -22.01
C ALA A 1088 42.79 -20.60 -22.67
N PRO A 1089 41.69 -20.97 -23.35
CA PRO A 1089 41.67 -22.13 -24.26
C PRO A 1089 42.81 -22.01 -25.28
N PRO A 1090 43.59 -23.08 -25.56
CA PRO A 1090 43.39 -24.49 -25.22
C PRO A 1090 44.06 -24.95 -23.90
N PHE A 1091 44.87 -24.12 -23.26
CA PHE A 1091 45.65 -24.49 -22.06
C PHE A 1091 44.81 -24.56 -20.78
N ILE A 1092 43.53 -24.18 -20.87
CA ILE A 1092 42.57 -24.18 -19.76
C ILE A 1092 42.42 -25.56 -19.08
N ILE A 1093 42.61 -26.67 -19.82
CA ILE A 1093 42.53 -28.04 -19.31
C ILE A 1093 43.47 -28.27 -18.12
N LEU A 1094 44.70 -27.74 -18.16
CA LEU A 1094 45.65 -27.85 -17.06
C LEU A 1094 45.13 -27.19 -15.77
N SER A 1095 44.41 -26.06 -15.93
CA SER A 1095 43.76 -25.39 -14.81
C SER A 1095 42.57 -26.18 -14.27
N HIS A 1096 41.74 -26.78 -15.15
CA HIS A 1096 40.64 -27.65 -14.72
C HIS A 1096 41.13 -28.85 -13.91
N ILE A 1097 42.21 -29.50 -14.35
CA ILE A 1097 42.84 -30.62 -13.63
C ILE A 1097 43.33 -30.16 -12.25
N ASN A 1098 44.03 -29.02 -12.17
CA ASN A 1098 44.52 -28.47 -10.90
C ASN A 1098 43.36 -28.09 -9.94
N LEU A 1099 42.30 -27.47 -10.46
CA LEU A 1099 41.10 -27.13 -9.68
C LEU A 1099 40.36 -28.38 -9.20
N PHE A 1100 40.23 -29.39 -10.06
CA PHE A 1100 39.62 -30.67 -9.72
C PHE A 1100 40.39 -31.36 -8.58
N ILE A 1101 41.72 -31.45 -8.69
CA ILE A 1101 42.60 -31.99 -7.65
C ILE A 1101 42.46 -31.20 -6.34
N ARG A 1102 42.52 -29.85 -6.39
CA ARG A 1102 42.42 -29.01 -5.18
C ARG A 1102 41.07 -29.14 -4.48
N ARG A 1103 39.97 -29.24 -5.22
CA ARG A 1103 38.60 -29.28 -4.65
C ARG A 1103 38.19 -30.68 -4.21
N LYS A 1104 38.36 -31.71 -5.04
CA LYS A 1104 37.92 -33.08 -4.74
C LYS A 1104 38.91 -33.85 -3.87
N ILE A 1105 40.22 -33.66 -4.07
CA ILE A 1105 41.25 -34.42 -3.36
C ILE A 1105 41.75 -33.66 -2.12
N ARG A 1106 41.98 -32.34 -2.20
CA ARG A 1106 42.54 -31.54 -1.08
C ARG A 1106 41.52 -30.72 -0.27
N LYS A 1107 40.24 -30.69 -0.65
CA LYS A 1107 39.14 -29.94 0.01
C LYS A 1107 39.46 -28.47 0.36
N VAL A 1108 40.30 -27.79 -0.43
CA VAL A 1108 40.67 -26.39 -0.17
C VAL A 1108 39.61 -25.45 -0.77
N PRO A 1109 39.02 -24.51 -0.01
CA PRO A 1109 38.06 -23.54 -0.53
C PRO A 1109 38.72 -22.53 -1.49
N SER A 1110 37.94 -21.98 -2.43
CA SER A 1110 38.45 -21.07 -3.46
C SER A 1110 38.67 -19.65 -2.91
N VAL A 1111 39.90 -19.14 -3.00
CA VAL A 1111 40.29 -17.79 -2.54
C VAL A 1111 39.61 -16.67 -3.35
N LYS A 1112 39.20 -16.95 -4.60
CA LYS A 1112 38.53 -15.97 -5.47
C LYS A 1112 37.14 -15.52 -4.98
N VAL A 1113 36.48 -16.31 -4.12
CA VAL A 1113 35.14 -15.97 -3.60
C VAL A 1113 35.17 -14.73 -2.69
N TYR A 1114 36.29 -14.49 -2.00
CA TYR A 1114 36.42 -13.42 -1.01
C TYR A 1114 36.50 -12.00 -1.59
N HIS A 1115 36.61 -11.81 -2.92
CA HIS A 1115 36.61 -10.47 -3.53
C HIS A 1115 35.20 -9.89 -3.71
N PHE A 1116 34.17 -10.74 -3.75
CA PHE A 1116 32.77 -10.35 -3.85
C PHE A 1116 31.98 -10.54 -2.56
N VAL A 1117 32.60 -11.20 -1.57
CA VAL A 1117 31.96 -11.60 -0.32
C VAL A 1117 32.96 -11.43 0.81
N LEU A 1118 32.68 -10.50 1.71
CA LEU A 1118 33.46 -10.25 2.91
C LEU A 1118 32.60 -10.53 4.14
N GLU A 1119 33.08 -11.41 5.03
CA GLU A 1119 32.44 -11.63 6.32
C GLU A 1119 33.15 -10.76 7.36
N LEU A 1120 32.45 -9.76 7.88
CA LEU A 1120 32.92 -8.89 8.95
C LEU A 1120 32.22 -9.32 10.25
N ARG A 1121 32.97 -9.62 11.30
CA ARG A 1121 32.42 -9.96 12.63
C ARG A 1121 32.89 -8.96 13.69
N GLY A 1122 32.08 -8.82 14.75
CA GLY A 1122 32.44 -8.05 15.95
C GLY A 1122 32.44 -6.53 15.76
N LYS A 1123 33.40 -5.85 16.39
CA LYS A 1123 33.46 -4.37 16.49
C LYS A 1123 33.54 -3.66 15.14
N ALA A 1124 34.19 -4.26 14.14
CA ALA A 1124 34.34 -3.66 12.82
C ALA A 1124 33.01 -3.57 12.05
N ALA A 1125 32.17 -4.60 12.14
CA ALA A 1125 30.83 -4.61 11.56
C ALA A 1125 29.95 -3.53 12.21
N ASN A 1126 29.97 -3.43 13.55
CA ASN A 1126 29.21 -2.41 14.28
C ASN A 1126 29.65 -0.99 13.91
N ARG A 1127 30.95 -0.73 13.76
CA ARG A 1127 31.45 0.58 13.32
C ARG A 1127 30.99 0.97 11.91
N LEU A 1128 30.98 0.01 10.98
CA LEU A 1128 30.51 0.25 9.62
C LEU A 1128 29.00 0.51 9.61
N MET A 1129 28.25 -0.23 10.41
CA MET A 1129 26.81 -0.05 10.62
C MET A 1129 26.48 1.32 11.20
N THR A 1130 27.15 1.73 12.28
CA THR A 1130 26.94 3.06 12.88
C THR A 1130 27.30 4.17 11.90
N TRP A 1131 28.35 3.99 11.10
CA TRP A 1131 28.71 4.95 10.05
C TRP A 1131 27.63 5.04 8.98
N GLU A 1132 27.11 3.90 8.48
CA GLU A 1132 25.98 3.87 7.53
C GLU A 1132 24.74 4.58 8.10
N THR A 1133 24.41 4.34 9.37
CA THR A 1133 23.29 5.01 10.04
C THR A 1133 23.49 6.51 10.13
N ILE A 1134 24.68 6.99 10.51
CA ILE A 1134 24.98 8.44 10.54
C ILE A 1134 24.82 9.05 9.14
N GLN A 1135 25.33 8.39 8.10
CA GLN A 1135 25.20 8.89 6.72
C GLN A 1135 23.74 8.91 6.24
N LYS A 1136 22.91 7.97 6.71
CA LYS A 1136 21.47 7.99 6.46
C LYS A 1136 20.79 9.16 7.17
N GLU A 1137 21.09 9.43 8.44
CA GLU A 1137 20.52 10.58 9.17
C GLU A 1137 20.91 11.91 8.53
N ASP A 1138 22.17 12.07 8.13
CA ASP A 1138 22.65 13.24 7.38
C ASP A 1138 21.90 13.40 6.06
N PHE A 1139 21.62 12.29 5.36
CA PHE A 1139 20.81 12.30 4.16
C PHE A 1139 19.35 12.68 4.42
N LEU A 1140 18.68 12.05 5.39
CA LEU A 1140 17.28 12.32 5.74
C LEU A 1140 17.09 13.76 6.22
N THR A 1141 18.02 14.31 7.00
CA THR A 1141 17.98 15.71 7.41
C THR A 1141 18.16 16.67 6.23
N THR A 1142 19.05 16.34 5.28
CA THR A 1142 19.22 17.10 4.04
C THR A 1142 17.96 17.03 3.16
N GLN A 1143 17.38 15.86 3.00
CA GLN A 1143 16.14 15.65 2.25
C GLN A 1143 14.99 16.44 2.86
N ASN A 1144 14.81 16.36 4.19
CA ASN A 1144 13.81 17.14 4.92
C ASN A 1144 14.03 18.64 4.78
N LYS A 1145 15.28 19.12 4.74
CA LYS A 1145 15.60 20.54 4.48
C LYS A 1145 15.22 20.95 3.05
N ILE A 1146 15.53 20.13 2.05
CA ILE A 1146 15.16 20.38 0.64
C ILE A 1146 13.64 20.38 0.49
N GLN A 1147 12.96 19.42 1.10
CA GLN A 1147 11.51 19.31 1.09
C GLN A 1147 10.87 20.56 1.73
N LYS A 1148 11.32 20.96 2.93
CA LYS A 1148 10.91 22.23 3.57
C LYS A 1148 11.26 23.47 2.74
N GLY A 1149 12.31 23.39 1.94
CA GLY A 1149 12.77 24.43 1.02
C GLY A 1149 11.94 24.56 -0.25
N SER A 1150 11.16 23.52 -0.61
CA SER A 1150 10.32 23.50 -1.81
C SER A 1150 9.28 24.61 -1.78
N ASP A 1151 9.06 25.25 -2.92
CA ASP A 1151 8.07 26.31 -3.07
C ASP A 1151 6.66 25.82 -2.72
N SER A 1152 6.34 24.56 -3.02
CA SER A 1152 5.03 23.98 -2.66
C SER A 1152 4.83 23.92 -1.14
N GLU A 1153 5.83 23.48 -0.37
CA GLU A 1153 5.70 23.42 1.09
C GLU A 1153 5.79 24.80 1.74
N ARG A 1154 6.58 25.71 1.16
CA ARG A 1154 6.59 27.12 1.58
C ARG A 1154 5.23 27.76 1.38
N LEU A 1155 4.59 27.54 0.22
CA LEU A 1155 3.25 28.00 -0.07
C LEU A 1155 2.22 27.37 0.87
N LYS A 1156 2.29 26.06 1.16
CA LYS A 1156 1.41 25.40 2.15
C LYS A 1156 1.56 26.01 3.54
N ARG A 1157 2.80 26.27 3.99
CA ARG A 1157 3.06 26.93 5.28
C ARG A 1157 2.58 28.38 5.30
N MET A 1158 2.76 29.10 4.20
CA MET A 1158 2.23 30.45 4.07
C MET A 1158 0.71 30.46 4.08
N SER A 1159 0.06 29.52 3.37
CA SER A 1159 -1.40 29.30 3.41
C SER A 1159 -1.87 29.02 4.82
N ALA A 1160 -1.28 28.02 5.51
CA ALA A 1160 -1.67 27.69 6.89
C ALA A 1160 -1.46 28.88 7.86
N LYS A 1161 -0.40 29.67 7.66
CA LYS A 1161 -0.20 30.90 8.45
C LYS A 1161 -1.24 31.97 8.12
N VAL A 1162 -1.57 32.15 6.85
CA VAL A 1162 -2.63 33.07 6.41
C VAL A 1162 -3.98 32.61 6.98
N ASP A 1163 -4.28 31.32 6.95
CA ASP A 1163 -5.49 30.75 7.53
C ASP A 1163 -5.56 31.00 9.05
N ASN A 1164 -4.45 30.84 9.78
CA ASN A 1164 -4.38 31.19 11.20
C ASN A 1164 -4.58 32.70 11.44
N VAL A 1165 -3.97 33.55 10.60
CA VAL A 1165 -4.17 35.01 10.68
C VAL A 1165 -5.63 35.36 10.39
N VAL A 1166 -6.27 34.71 9.43
CA VAL A 1166 -7.69 34.87 9.13
C VAL A 1166 -8.56 34.44 10.31
N LYS A 1167 -8.24 33.32 10.99
CA LYS A 1167 -8.95 32.89 12.21
C LYS A 1167 -8.86 33.95 13.30
N HIS A 1168 -7.65 34.45 13.57
CA HIS A 1168 -7.47 35.53 14.55
C HIS A 1168 -8.16 36.85 14.15
N LEU A 1169 -8.18 37.19 12.86
CA LEU A 1169 -8.92 38.35 12.36
C LEU A 1169 -10.44 38.19 12.51
N SER A 1170 -10.98 36.98 12.32
CA SER A 1170 -12.40 36.71 12.59
C SER A 1170 -12.74 36.84 14.08
N GLU A 1171 -11.92 36.29 14.97
CA GLU A 1171 -12.09 36.44 16.42
C GLU A 1171 -12.04 37.93 16.83
N THR A 1172 -11.07 38.67 16.29
CA THR A 1172 -10.94 40.12 16.53
C THR A 1172 -12.16 40.89 16.03
N ARG A 1173 -12.69 40.53 14.85
CA ARG A 1173 -13.90 41.14 14.30
C ARG A 1173 -15.13 40.87 15.18
N ASP A 1174 -15.24 39.68 15.75
CA ASP A 1174 -16.33 39.33 16.66
C ASP A 1174 -16.23 40.12 17.98
N PHE A 1175 -15.01 40.31 18.51
CA PHE A 1175 -14.77 41.22 19.64
C PHE A 1175 -15.14 42.66 19.31
N ASP A 1176 -14.81 43.17 18.12
CA ASP A 1176 -15.21 44.51 17.67
C ASP A 1176 -16.73 44.67 17.60
N VAL A 1177 -17.45 43.64 17.14
CA VAL A 1177 -18.92 43.65 17.10
C VAL A 1177 -19.50 43.67 18.51
N ARG A 1178 -18.93 42.91 19.45
CA ARG A 1178 -19.34 42.91 20.86
C ARG A 1178 -19.06 44.26 21.54
N LEU A 1179 -17.90 44.86 21.28
CA LEU A 1179 -17.55 46.20 21.76
C LEU A 1179 -18.54 47.25 21.26
N ARG A 1180 -18.92 47.21 19.97
CA ARG A 1180 -19.94 48.11 19.43
C ARG A 1180 -21.33 47.87 20.03
N ALA A 1181 -21.69 46.62 20.32
CA ALA A 1181 -22.95 46.32 21.00
C ALA A 1181 -22.99 46.90 22.42
N LEU A 1182 -21.91 46.72 23.19
CA LEU A 1182 -21.74 47.31 24.52
C LEU A 1182 -21.72 48.84 24.48
N GLU A 1183 -21.04 49.44 23.50
CA GLU A 1183 -21.03 50.88 23.28
C GLU A 1183 -22.44 51.40 23.02
N ASN A 1184 -23.23 50.71 22.17
CA ASN A 1184 -24.63 51.05 21.91
C ASN A 1184 -25.53 50.91 23.16
N GLU A 1185 -25.33 49.87 23.98
CA GLU A 1185 -26.07 49.70 25.24
C GLU A 1185 -25.69 50.77 26.28
N MET A 1186 -24.40 51.10 26.37
CA MET A 1186 -23.91 52.17 27.24
C MET A 1186 -24.43 53.55 26.79
N GLU A 1187 -24.47 53.80 25.48
CA GLU A 1187 -25.07 55.00 24.89
C GLU A 1187 -26.58 55.04 25.17
N TYR A 1188 -27.28 53.91 25.09
CA TYR A 1188 -28.69 53.79 25.48
C TYR A 1188 -28.90 54.09 26.97
N CYS A 1189 -28.12 53.48 27.87
CA CYS A 1189 -28.18 53.75 29.31
C CYS A 1189 -27.86 55.20 29.63
N SER A 1190 -26.87 55.80 28.97
CA SER A 1190 -26.51 57.21 29.12
C SER A 1190 -27.65 58.13 28.66
N ASN A 1191 -28.28 57.82 27.52
CA ASN A 1191 -29.44 58.54 26.99
C ASN A 1191 -30.71 58.36 27.85
N ALA A 1192 -30.90 57.19 28.45
CA ALA A 1192 -31.98 56.93 29.38
C ALA A 1192 -31.77 57.67 30.71
N LEU A 1193 -30.55 57.66 31.24
CA LEU A 1193 -30.19 58.41 32.44
C LEU A 1193 -30.30 59.91 32.24
N SER A 1194 -29.84 60.45 31.10
CA SER A 1194 -30.00 61.87 30.78
C SER A 1194 -31.47 62.24 30.63
N TRP A 1195 -32.30 61.39 30.01
CA TRP A 1195 -33.75 61.58 29.97
C TRP A 1195 -34.39 61.53 31.36
N ILE A 1196 -33.98 60.62 32.25
CA ILE A 1196 -34.45 60.55 33.64
C ILE A 1196 -34.06 61.83 34.41
N VAL A 1197 -32.83 62.32 34.24
CA VAL A 1197 -32.35 63.55 34.88
C VAL A 1197 -33.09 64.78 34.36
N ASP A 1198 -33.29 64.89 33.04
CA ASP A 1198 -34.02 66.00 32.41
C ASP A 1198 -35.51 66.01 32.82
N THR A 1199 -36.13 64.83 32.96
CA THR A 1199 -37.52 64.72 33.42
C THR A 1199 -37.67 65.03 34.91
N LEU A 1200 -36.70 64.64 35.74
CA LEU A 1200 -36.65 65.01 37.16
C LEU A 1200 -36.36 66.50 37.36
N ALA A 1201 -35.54 67.12 36.51
CA ALA A 1201 -35.25 68.55 36.55
C ALA A 1201 -36.47 69.43 36.17
N GLN A 1202 -37.42 68.88 35.40
CA GLN A 1202 -38.63 69.57 34.94
C GLN A 1202 -39.85 69.38 35.86
N SER A 1203 -39.67 68.79 37.04
CA SER A 1203 -40.75 68.29 37.91
C SER A 1203 -41.61 69.35 38.64
N SER A 1204 -41.76 70.56 38.11
CA SER A 1204 -42.74 71.54 38.61
C SER A 1204 -43.94 71.78 37.69
N THR A 1205 -43.99 71.22 36.47
CA THR A 1205 -45.17 71.36 35.59
C THR A 1205 -45.48 70.08 34.79
N PHE A 1206 -46.73 69.63 34.88
CA PHE A 1206 -47.27 68.39 34.31
C PHE A 1206 -47.14 68.30 32.77
N LYS A 1207 -46.17 67.49 32.30
CA LYS A 1207 -46.14 66.55 31.15
C LYS A 1207 -44.73 66.50 30.54
N PRO A 1208 -44.09 65.32 30.40
CA PRO A 1208 -42.78 65.23 29.77
C PRO A 1208 -42.86 65.61 28.28
N ALA A 1209 -42.03 66.55 27.84
CA ALA A 1209 -42.00 67.02 26.44
C ALA A 1209 -41.37 66.03 25.45
N ARG A 1210 -40.72 64.96 25.94
CA ARG A 1210 -39.98 63.98 25.13
C ARG A 1210 -40.35 62.54 25.51
N PRO A 1211 -40.74 61.68 24.54
CA PRO A 1211 -40.94 60.26 24.81
C PRO A 1211 -39.64 59.61 25.31
N PRO A 1212 -39.72 58.56 26.14
CA PRO A 1212 -38.53 57.83 26.61
C PRO A 1212 -37.76 57.25 25.41
N PRO A 1213 -36.42 57.17 25.49
CA PRO A 1213 -35.63 56.50 24.47
C PRO A 1213 -36.09 55.03 24.38
N ALA A 1214 -36.69 54.67 23.25
CA ALA A 1214 -37.02 53.28 22.96
C ALA A 1214 -35.72 52.53 22.67
N PRO A 1215 -35.56 51.29 23.17
CA PRO A 1215 -34.45 50.46 22.75
C PRO A 1215 -34.50 50.34 21.22
N ARG A 1216 -33.40 50.64 20.54
CA ARG A 1216 -33.28 50.29 19.12
C ARG A 1216 -33.30 48.78 19.06
N ASP A 1217 -34.39 48.19 18.56
CA ASP A 1217 -34.46 46.76 18.28
C ASP A 1217 -33.25 46.36 17.44
N SER A 1218 -32.34 45.64 18.06
CA SER A 1218 -31.06 45.25 17.49
C SER A 1218 -31.21 44.06 16.54
N PHE A 1219 -32.14 44.08 15.58
CA PHE A 1219 -32.18 43.07 14.50
C PHE A 1219 -32.87 43.60 13.24
N LEU A 1220 -32.11 44.27 12.38
CA LEU A 1220 -32.34 44.25 10.94
C LEU A 1220 -30.98 44.02 10.28
N SER A 1221 -30.81 42.80 9.75
CA SER A 1221 -29.67 42.45 8.89
C SER A 1221 -29.61 43.44 7.73
N ALA A 1222 -28.58 44.28 7.68
CA ALA A 1222 -28.23 44.98 6.47
C ALA A 1222 -27.90 43.93 5.40
N GLY A 1223 -28.75 43.86 4.39
CA GLY A 1223 -28.61 42.93 3.28
C GLY A 1223 -27.27 43.10 2.57
N ALA A 1224 -26.64 41.98 2.29
CA ALA A 1224 -25.55 41.89 1.33
C ALA A 1224 -26.10 42.23 -0.06
N THR A 1225 -25.94 43.49 -0.46
CA THR A 1225 -25.93 43.88 -1.88
C THR A 1225 -24.58 44.50 -2.18
N GLY A 1226 -23.73 43.77 -2.89
CA GLY A 1226 -22.50 44.32 -3.47
C GLY A 1226 -21.34 43.34 -3.49
N ALA A 1227 -21.31 42.45 -4.48
CA ALA A 1227 -20.09 41.97 -5.16
C ALA A 1227 -20.48 40.97 -6.27
N THR A 1228 -21.00 41.49 -7.38
CA THR A 1228 -20.72 40.91 -8.69
C THR A 1228 -19.63 41.77 -9.31
N GLY A 1229 -18.45 41.17 -9.44
CA GLY A 1229 -17.23 41.72 -10.01
C GLY A 1229 -16.16 40.65 -9.91
#